data_AF-A0A1S0TJF9-F1
#
_entry.id   AF-A0A1S0TJF9-F1
#
_cell.length_a   1.000
_cell.length_b   1.000
_cell.length_c   1.000
_cell.angle_alpha   90.00
_cell.angle_beta   90.00
_cell.angle_gamma   90.00
#
_symmetry.space_group_name_H-M   'P 1'
#
loop_
_entity.id
_entity.type
_entity.pdbx_description
1 polymer ?
#
loop_
_entity_poly.entity_id
_entity_poly.type
_entity_poly.pdbx_seq_one_letter_code
_entity_poly.pdbx_strand_id
1 'polypeptide(L)'
;MNELIFQSHLGSINLPSLQSEFENTQNFAEKCKRKLAEKEQMRMVQSELVKLEEQISSANQLLAYDVDLKDVNNPEDIGEKARNIENMEQLIVLALDKLKDNDRSMMTNEQRINMEKMLDEAMPLIDKLRILREYIIAEKELEDQIGSIKDNIEGLFIRYLQPQPYTTAINDIGTLQRSQNQIMDLLHRTMDKEQIVLQNLPSYHLAVNTMMQKIEKTAEDIKKLLSTLTEDVSIQEQLVEMQNDLISRLIELSNRVIVVRSAPYDETQPLRLEELKNELGEVSNILEELKEKESKPTKLVLHSDDLKMLSVVDQYENLNRCLNETEKELVNKVAYIALQSTITKETEELQHMVVEAFKFESDVSATTSNLQKAVDDLKNGRSHLIALQNAYDELEGIPDTDSLRQKIIDEISTLSEQYDDVERKLEDRLDMLNKFDEIADNVNKKLMDLENNVHQLEVPSASCELSVADKGFNDVNKLRESLEKLSELKEQLTPLLKPAFAVEDFDNRLSNVNKIFQQWQNEIVHKKQELEAENNLSSLINDFERTLINAENDFEKLEGRMNALKNFRDMILPMVIEKSDRVRDLILPVRTENIQQLYHDVDILTVRFNNLSTRVNDKLNHAKEQENLLDNIQRELDNIEQKANDFLNKYITSQDLSIAIEDFDQLHSLLDQIPTSAMENITECELRENLLKKADTIKNQIKNLLVPLEKDIRNEQELMHDLHEILCTLTSIGDDVIAVDPITEPSQQLESIGQLTENLRKLKGKVEKVEGKLQSSEGMVKRALVTDDLYGRIVQLQNALDDKKRKLTDRAKLYAITPEISLINESVQNYVNEMEQIPLQTVEEQNAALSELEGKKHQLENLLENIPLDDEGNELREKGSRLLGQLNDILKRLAGAVGEKLAALAAFNAIKDEIETQLSSLQAIPMLISDEITISELDNRLHNINDKFGSLERLKNKINDADERNLDMEKITEKQNILHTIEEALDRLKDDRQIIEKRVNDMHAAEKNA
;
A
#
# COMPACT_ATOMS: atom_id res chain seq x y z
N MET A 1 -114.78 -66.34 -168.74
CA MET A 1 -114.53 -67.79 -168.88
C MET A 1 -115.80 -68.52 -168.49
N ASN A 2 -116.50 -69.25 -169.37
CA ASN A 2 -116.43 -69.35 -170.85
C ASN A 2 -117.82 -69.83 -171.35
N GLU A 3 -117.95 -70.14 -172.65
CA GLU A 3 -119.17 -70.60 -173.36
C GLU A 3 -120.30 -69.58 -173.55
N LEU A 4 -120.81 -69.51 -174.81
CA LEU A 4 -122.06 -68.84 -175.21
C LEU A 4 -122.12 -67.32 -174.90
N ILE A 5 -123.29 -66.67 -174.83
CA ILE A 5 -124.07 -66.17 -175.99
C ILE A 5 -124.31 -64.66 -175.74
N PHE A 6 -124.10 -63.67 -176.63
CA PHE A 6 -123.78 -63.58 -178.07
C PHE A 6 -124.93 -63.68 -179.09
N GLN A 7 -124.79 -63.00 -180.24
CA GLN A 7 -125.80 -62.96 -181.31
C GLN A 7 -125.93 -64.31 -182.05
N SER A 8 -127.16 -64.83 -182.20
CA SER A 8 -127.57 -65.51 -183.44
C SER A 8 -129.09 -65.68 -183.54
N HIS A 9 -129.64 -65.35 -184.71
CA HIS A 9 -131.00 -65.70 -185.19
C HIS A 9 -132.20 -65.00 -184.49
N LEU A 10 -133.21 -64.48 -185.21
CA LEU A 10 -134.08 -65.08 -186.23
C LEU A 10 -134.93 -66.24 -185.64
N GLY A 11 -136.17 -66.04 -185.20
CA GLY A 11 -136.97 -64.82 -185.13
C GLY A 11 -138.44 -65.14 -184.80
N SER A 12 -139.35 -64.18 -184.98
CA SER A 12 -140.81 -64.40 -185.07
C SER A 12 -141.51 -65.14 -183.91
N ILE A 13 -141.35 -64.65 -182.67
CA ILE A 13 -142.43 -64.45 -181.67
C ILE A 13 -141.92 -63.38 -180.71
N ASN A 14 -142.62 -62.25 -180.59
CA ASN A 14 -142.04 -61.00 -180.10
C ASN A 14 -142.64 -60.55 -178.75
N LEU A 15 -142.07 -61.03 -177.63
CA LEU A 15 -142.49 -60.69 -176.26
C LEU A 15 -141.31 -60.45 -175.26
N PRO A 16 -140.54 -59.34 -175.34
CA PRO A 16 -139.59 -58.94 -174.27
C PRO A 16 -139.70 -57.43 -173.90
N SER A 17 -139.72 -56.92 -172.66
CA SER A 17 -139.40 -57.37 -171.29
C SER A 17 -137.91 -57.40 -170.88
N LEU A 18 -137.05 -58.09 -171.63
CA LEU A 18 -135.70 -58.47 -171.16
C LEU A 18 -134.66 -57.33 -171.05
N GLN A 19 -134.79 -56.23 -171.79
CA GLN A 19 -133.68 -55.26 -171.91
C GLN A 19 -133.57 -54.26 -170.74
N SER A 20 -134.63 -54.08 -169.93
CA SER A 20 -134.62 -53.19 -168.75
C SER A 20 -134.24 -53.92 -167.44
N GLU A 21 -134.43 -55.23 -167.37
CA GLU A 21 -134.03 -56.03 -166.19
C GLU A 21 -132.49 -56.13 -166.05
N PHE A 22 -131.76 -55.99 -167.15
CA PHE A 22 -130.29 -56.05 -167.18
C PHE A 22 -129.63 -54.85 -166.48
N GLU A 23 -130.12 -53.62 -166.70
CA GLU A 23 -129.60 -52.42 -166.01
C GLU A 23 -129.89 -52.47 -164.50
N ASN A 24 -131.08 -52.95 -164.11
CA ASN A 24 -131.48 -53.08 -162.72
C ASN A 24 -130.64 -54.12 -161.94
N THR A 25 -130.28 -55.24 -162.58
CA THR A 25 -129.48 -56.29 -161.93
C THR A 25 -128.02 -55.87 -161.71
N GLN A 26 -127.41 -55.15 -162.65
CA GLN A 26 -126.03 -54.65 -162.48
C GLN A 26 -125.93 -53.63 -161.34
N ASN A 27 -126.90 -52.71 -161.23
CA ASN A 27 -126.94 -51.68 -160.19
C ASN A 27 -127.19 -52.27 -158.77
N PHE A 28 -127.92 -53.39 -158.68
CA PHE A 28 -128.13 -54.11 -157.41
C PHE A 28 -126.85 -54.77 -156.89
N ALA A 29 -126.07 -55.42 -157.77
CA ALA A 29 -124.87 -56.17 -157.38
C ALA A 29 -123.79 -55.28 -156.74
N GLU A 30 -123.58 -54.07 -157.25
CA GLU A 30 -122.58 -53.13 -156.71
C GLU A 30 -123.00 -52.58 -155.35
N LYS A 31 -124.31 -52.34 -155.15
CA LYS A 31 -124.90 -51.91 -153.89
C LYS A 31 -124.80 -52.97 -152.79
N CYS A 32 -124.86 -54.26 -153.15
CA CYS A 32 -124.62 -55.36 -152.22
C CYS A 32 -123.16 -55.46 -151.76
N LYS A 33 -122.17 -55.17 -152.62
CA LYS A 33 -120.74 -55.22 -152.23
C LYS A 33 -120.37 -54.23 -151.14
N ARG A 34 -120.82 -52.96 -151.24
CA ARG A 34 -120.48 -51.92 -150.23
C ARG A 34 -121.03 -52.28 -148.84
N LYS A 35 -122.29 -52.71 -148.77
CA LYS A 35 -122.93 -53.15 -147.51
C LYS A 35 -122.30 -54.37 -146.84
N LEU A 36 -121.49 -55.16 -147.55
CA LEU A 36 -120.75 -56.27 -146.93
C LEU A 36 -119.46 -55.77 -146.24
N ALA A 37 -118.73 -54.86 -146.88
CA ALA A 37 -117.49 -54.29 -146.35
C ALA A 37 -117.74 -53.42 -145.10
N GLU A 38 -118.76 -52.56 -145.15
CA GLU A 38 -119.21 -51.74 -144.01
C GLU A 38 -119.45 -52.58 -142.75
N LYS A 39 -120.03 -53.79 -142.91
CA LYS A 39 -120.43 -54.66 -141.80
C LYS A 39 -119.24 -55.32 -141.08
N GLU A 40 -118.16 -55.64 -141.79
CA GLU A 40 -117.01 -56.31 -141.17
C GLU A 40 -116.14 -55.32 -140.37
N GLN A 41 -115.96 -54.09 -140.85
CA GLN A 41 -115.25 -53.04 -140.08
C GLN A 41 -115.97 -52.70 -138.76
N MET A 42 -117.29 -52.55 -138.75
CA MET A 42 -118.07 -52.31 -137.52
C MET A 42 -117.83 -53.40 -136.46
N ARG A 43 -117.60 -54.64 -136.88
CA ARG A 43 -117.33 -55.77 -135.99
C ARG A 43 -115.92 -55.70 -135.38
N MET A 44 -114.95 -55.22 -136.15
CA MET A 44 -113.56 -55.11 -135.69
C MET A 44 -113.37 -53.98 -134.68
N VAL A 45 -114.03 -52.83 -134.88
CA VAL A 45 -114.07 -51.73 -133.90
C VAL A 45 -114.62 -52.19 -132.54
N GLN A 46 -115.69 -53.00 -132.56
CA GLN A 46 -116.32 -53.50 -131.33
C GLN A 46 -115.37 -54.39 -130.50
N SER A 47 -114.45 -55.12 -131.15
CA SER A 47 -113.45 -55.97 -130.48
C SER A 47 -112.49 -55.17 -129.62
N GLU A 48 -111.90 -54.10 -130.17
CA GLU A 48 -110.87 -53.35 -129.44
C GLU A 48 -111.47 -52.45 -128.34
N LEU A 49 -112.74 -52.00 -128.48
CA LEU A 49 -113.44 -51.27 -127.41
C LEU A 49 -113.64 -52.16 -126.17
N VAL A 50 -114.06 -53.41 -126.35
CA VAL A 50 -114.25 -54.36 -125.22
C VAL A 50 -112.91 -54.65 -124.50
N LYS A 51 -111.80 -54.77 -125.25
CA LYS A 51 -110.47 -54.95 -124.63
C LYS A 51 -110.04 -53.73 -123.80
N LEU A 52 -110.30 -52.53 -124.30
CA LEU A 52 -110.00 -51.30 -123.54
C LEU A 52 -110.86 -51.24 -122.27
N GLU A 53 -112.13 -51.64 -122.35
CA GLU A 53 -113.02 -51.73 -121.18
C GLU A 53 -112.52 -52.73 -120.12
N GLU A 54 -112.07 -53.93 -120.55
CA GLU A 54 -111.46 -54.93 -119.68
C GLU A 54 -110.17 -54.40 -119.01
N GLN A 55 -109.33 -53.66 -119.74
CA GLN A 55 -108.09 -53.10 -119.20
C GLN A 55 -108.32 -51.91 -118.25
N ILE A 56 -109.23 -50.99 -118.59
CA ILE A 56 -109.66 -49.90 -117.70
C ILE A 56 -110.24 -50.49 -116.41
N SER A 57 -111.08 -51.53 -116.52
CA SER A 57 -111.62 -52.26 -115.36
C SER A 57 -110.50 -52.92 -114.54
N SER A 58 -109.53 -53.56 -115.20
CA SER A 58 -108.40 -54.23 -114.53
C SER A 58 -107.46 -53.25 -113.82
N ALA A 59 -107.23 -52.05 -114.35
CA ALA A 59 -106.38 -51.04 -113.71
C ALA A 59 -107.14 -50.23 -112.63
N ASN A 60 -108.45 -50.01 -112.78
CA ASN A 60 -109.28 -49.54 -111.67
C ASN A 60 -109.34 -50.59 -110.55
N GLN A 61 -109.40 -51.88 -110.89
CA GLN A 61 -109.21 -52.96 -109.91
C GLN A 61 -107.82 -52.89 -109.29
N LEU A 62 -106.73 -52.71 -110.03
CA LEU A 62 -105.38 -52.60 -109.44
C LEU A 62 -105.30 -51.42 -108.45
N LEU A 63 -105.78 -50.22 -108.82
CA LEU A 63 -105.85 -49.05 -107.92
C LEU A 63 -106.78 -49.24 -106.71
N ALA A 64 -107.70 -50.21 -106.73
CA ALA A 64 -108.57 -50.57 -105.61
C ALA A 64 -108.07 -51.77 -104.80
N TYR A 65 -107.39 -52.74 -105.42
CA TYR A 65 -106.82 -53.93 -104.77
C TYR A 65 -105.48 -53.64 -104.13
N ASP A 66 -104.69 -52.66 -104.60
CA ASP A 66 -103.53 -52.18 -103.84
C ASP A 66 -103.94 -51.41 -102.56
N VAL A 67 -105.22 -50.98 -102.46
CA VAL A 67 -105.80 -50.42 -101.22
C VAL A 67 -106.28 -51.52 -100.25
N ASP A 68 -106.64 -52.71 -100.77
CA ASP A 68 -107.04 -53.89 -99.98
C ASP A 68 -105.92 -54.95 -99.79
N LEU A 69 -104.77 -54.82 -100.49
CA LEU A 69 -103.52 -55.53 -100.18
C LEU A 69 -102.83 -54.93 -98.94
N LYS A 70 -103.59 -54.89 -97.85
CA LYS A 70 -103.05 -54.73 -96.51
C LYS A 70 -102.50 -56.08 -96.04
N ASP A 71 -101.30 -55.99 -95.45
CA ASP A 71 -100.56 -57.05 -94.75
C ASP A 71 -99.63 -57.93 -95.63
N VAL A 72 -98.64 -58.53 -94.95
CA VAL A 72 -97.56 -59.42 -95.41
C VAL A 72 -96.42 -58.76 -96.21
N ASN A 73 -95.60 -57.96 -95.52
CA ASN A 73 -94.18 -58.22 -95.22
C ASN A 73 -93.22 -58.84 -96.29
N ASN A 74 -93.49 -58.78 -97.60
CA ASN A 74 -92.56 -59.25 -98.63
C ASN A 74 -91.97 -58.11 -99.48
N PRO A 75 -90.77 -57.59 -99.18
CA PRO A 75 -90.20 -56.41 -99.86
C PRO A 75 -89.71 -56.71 -101.29
N GLU A 76 -89.56 -57.98 -101.68
CA GLU A 76 -89.09 -58.35 -103.02
C GLU A 76 -90.08 -57.95 -104.14
N ASP A 77 -91.38 -57.81 -103.81
CA ASP A 77 -92.43 -57.38 -104.74
C ASP A 77 -92.68 -55.85 -104.74
N ILE A 78 -91.81 -55.01 -104.16
CA ILE A 78 -91.95 -53.55 -104.35
C ILE A 78 -91.51 -53.15 -105.77
N GLY A 79 -90.37 -53.67 -106.22
CA GLY A 79 -89.88 -53.46 -107.59
C GLY A 79 -90.70 -54.20 -108.66
N GLU A 80 -91.49 -55.20 -108.25
CA GLU A 80 -92.38 -55.95 -109.13
C GLU A 80 -93.81 -55.36 -109.12
N LYS A 81 -94.39 -54.94 -107.99
CA LYS A 81 -95.56 -54.03 -107.95
C LYS A 81 -95.37 -52.79 -108.82
N ALA A 82 -94.27 -52.05 -108.64
CA ALA A 82 -93.97 -50.85 -109.43
C ALA A 82 -93.91 -51.14 -110.95
N ARG A 83 -93.42 -52.34 -111.32
CA ARG A 83 -93.36 -52.83 -112.70
C ARG A 83 -94.73 -53.34 -113.19
N ASN A 84 -95.57 -53.88 -112.33
CA ASN A 84 -96.93 -54.33 -112.64
C ASN A 84 -97.88 -53.14 -112.87
N ILE A 85 -97.70 -52.07 -112.09
CA ILE A 85 -98.31 -50.75 -112.31
C ILE A 85 -97.90 -50.19 -113.68
N GLU A 86 -96.59 -50.16 -113.98
CA GLU A 86 -96.04 -49.72 -115.28
C GLU A 86 -96.53 -50.58 -116.47
N ASN A 87 -96.63 -51.90 -116.28
CA ASN A 87 -97.17 -52.81 -117.29
C ASN A 87 -98.66 -52.52 -117.59
N MET A 88 -99.47 -52.25 -116.57
CA MET A 88 -100.88 -51.89 -116.75
C MET A 88 -101.06 -50.49 -117.37
N GLU A 89 -100.20 -49.52 -117.03
CA GLU A 89 -100.13 -48.21 -117.68
C GLU A 89 -99.92 -48.38 -119.20
N GLN A 90 -98.89 -49.14 -119.59
CA GLN A 90 -98.57 -49.38 -121.01
C GLN A 90 -99.64 -50.18 -121.76
N LEU A 91 -100.28 -51.17 -121.12
CA LEU A 91 -101.32 -51.98 -121.75
C LEU A 91 -102.52 -51.13 -122.22
N ILE A 92 -102.98 -50.20 -121.37
CA ILE A 92 -104.10 -49.30 -121.68
C ILE A 92 -103.76 -48.34 -122.82
N VAL A 93 -102.56 -47.74 -122.78
CA VAL A 93 -102.06 -46.88 -123.87
C VAL A 93 -102.06 -47.62 -125.21
N LEU A 94 -101.60 -48.87 -125.22
CA LEU A 94 -101.48 -49.69 -126.42
C LEU A 94 -102.84 -50.17 -126.99
N ALA A 95 -103.91 -50.23 -126.17
CA ALA A 95 -105.28 -50.42 -126.64
C ALA A 95 -105.92 -49.13 -127.17
N LEU A 96 -105.67 -47.99 -126.50
CA LEU A 96 -106.15 -46.66 -126.93
C LEU A 96 -105.67 -46.30 -128.34
N ASP A 97 -104.40 -46.56 -128.66
CA ASP A 97 -103.84 -46.19 -129.98
C ASP A 97 -104.45 -47.00 -131.12
N LYS A 98 -104.65 -48.31 -130.95
CA LYS A 98 -105.31 -49.17 -131.96
C LYS A 98 -106.74 -48.73 -132.30
N LEU A 99 -107.43 -48.08 -131.35
CA LEU A 99 -108.77 -47.56 -131.59
C LEU A 99 -108.76 -46.26 -132.41
N LYS A 100 -107.69 -45.46 -132.35
CA LYS A 100 -107.55 -44.21 -133.12
C LYS A 100 -107.43 -44.45 -134.63
N ASP A 101 -106.80 -45.56 -135.04
CA ASP A 101 -106.52 -45.90 -136.43
C ASP A 101 -107.76 -46.30 -137.28
N ASN A 102 -108.94 -46.48 -136.66
CA ASN A 102 -110.14 -46.90 -137.36
C ASN A 102 -110.92 -45.70 -137.95
N ASP A 103 -111.37 -45.81 -139.21
CA ASP A 103 -112.09 -44.74 -139.89
C ASP A 103 -113.43 -44.42 -139.20
N ARG A 104 -113.48 -43.26 -138.54
CA ARG A 104 -114.64 -42.77 -137.78
C ARG A 104 -115.90 -42.62 -138.64
N SER A 105 -115.81 -42.50 -139.97
CA SER A 105 -116.95 -42.31 -140.86
C SER A 105 -117.82 -43.57 -141.02
N MET A 106 -117.26 -44.76 -140.80
CA MET A 106 -117.95 -46.05 -140.90
C MET A 106 -118.50 -46.57 -139.57
N MET A 107 -118.13 -45.95 -138.43
CA MET A 107 -118.65 -46.30 -137.10
C MET A 107 -120.10 -45.88 -136.89
N THR A 108 -120.82 -46.63 -136.05
CA THR A 108 -122.10 -46.14 -135.49
C THR A 108 -121.87 -45.03 -134.47
N ASN A 109 -122.85 -44.16 -134.25
CA ASN A 109 -122.76 -43.13 -133.21
C ASN A 109 -122.55 -43.73 -131.81
N GLU A 110 -123.14 -44.91 -131.55
CA GLU A 110 -123.03 -45.63 -130.28
C GLU A 110 -121.59 -46.10 -130.02
N GLN A 111 -120.90 -46.63 -131.04
CA GLN A 111 -119.47 -46.98 -130.95
C GLN A 111 -118.59 -45.75 -130.69
N ARG A 112 -118.89 -44.61 -131.35
CA ARG A 112 -118.11 -43.38 -131.18
C ARG A 112 -118.27 -42.78 -129.77
N ILE A 113 -119.50 -42.75 -129.24
CA ILE A 113 -119.78 -42.27 -127.88
C ILE A 113 -119.07 -43.16 -126.84
N ASN A 114 -119.07 -44.48 -127.02
CA ASN A 114 -118.38 -45.38 -126.10
C ASN A 114 -116.85 -45.20 -126.14
N MET A 115 -116.27 -44.97 -127.33
CA MET A 115 -114.85 -44.66 -127.48
C MET A 115 -114.45 -43.37 -126.74
N GLU A 116 -115.23 -42.29 -126.87
CA GLU A 116 -114.93 -41.01 -126.22
C GLU A 116 -115.05 -41.12 -124.70
N LYS A 117 -116.09 -41.81 -124.18
CA LYS A 117 -116.21 -42.13 -122.75
C LYS A 117 -114.98 -42.90 -122.20
N MET A 118 -114.51 -43.94 -122.90
CA MET A 118 -113.34 -44.72 -122.46
C MET A 118 -112.03 -43.92 -122.52
N LEU A 119 -111.92 -42.96 -123.43
CA LEU A 119 -110.78 -42.04 -123.52
C LEU A 119 -110.71 -41.11 -122.29
N ASP A 120 -111.85 -40.54 -121.90
CA ASP A 120 -111.98 -39.68 -120.72
C ASP A 120 -111.74 -40.46 -119.41
N GLU A 121 -112.08 -41.76 -119.37
CA GLU A 121 -111.83 -42.63 -118.20
C GLU A 121 -110.37 -43.14 -118.12
N ALA A 122 -109.71 -43.38 -119.25
CA ALA A 122 -108.36 -43.98 -119.27
C ALA A 122 -107.22 -42.99 -118.98
N MET A 123 -107.27 -41.77 -119.53
CA MET A 123 -106.20 -40.76 -119.35
C MET A 123 -105.90 -40.42 -117.89
N PRO A 124 -106.89 -40.07 -117.03
CA PRO A 124 -106.62 -39.77 -115.61
C PRO A 124 -106.28 -41.02 -114.77
N LEU A 125 -106.39 -42.23 -115.34
CA LEU A 125 -105.96 -43.47 -114.70
C LEU A 125 -104.44 -43.66 -114.85
N ILE A 126 -103.91 -43.36 -116.04
CA ILE A 126 -102.48 -43.42 -116.38
C ILE A 126 -101.64 -42.52 -115.47
N ASP A 127 -102.05 -41.26 -115.29
CA ASP A 127 -101.28 -40.34 -114.44
C ASP A 127 -101.30 -40.75 -112.95
N LYS A 128 -102.40 -41.35 -112.46
CA LYS A 128 -102.47 -41.90 -111.09
C LYS A 128 -101.53 -43.09 -110.90
N LEU A 129 -101.46 -44.01 -111.88
CA LEU A 129 -100.53 -45.14 -111.86
C LEU A 129 -99.07 -44.66 -111.80
N ARG A 130 -98.72 -43.62 -112.59
CA ARG A 130 -97.37 -43.04 -112.59
C ARG A 130 -97.00 -42.39 -111.25
N ILE A 131 -97.88 -41.56 -110.69
CA ILE A 131 -97.64 -40.89 -109.40
C ILE A 131 -97.54 -41.92 -108.26
N LEU A 132 -98.29 -43.03 -108.33
CA LEU A 132 -98.21 -44.12 -107.34
C LEU A 132 -96.85 -44.81 -107.36
N ARG A 133 -96.32 -45.09 -108.56
CA ARG A 133 -94.97 -45.64 -108.74
C ARG A 133 -93.88 -44.70 -108.18
N GLU A 134 -93.98 -43.40 -108.47
CA GLU A 134 -93.02 -42.41 -107.98
C GLU A 134 -93.06 -42.27 -106.46
N TYR A 135 -94.27 -42.32 -105.86
CA TYR A 135 -94.46 -42.31 -104.41
C TYR A 135 -93.73 -43.47 -103.72
N ILE A 136 -93.99 -44.71 -104.15
CA ILE A 136 -93.48 -45.93 -103.50
C ILE A 136 -91.93 -45.96 -103.46
N ILE A 137 -91.28 -45.45 -104.50
CA ILE A 137 -89.80 -45.34 -104.54
C ILE A 137 -89.33 -44.25 -103.57
N ALA A 138 -90.00 -43.09 -103.55
CA ALA A 138 -89.63 -41.95 -102.73
C ALA A 138 -89.94 -42.11 -101.23
N GLU A 139 -90.86 -43.01 -100.89
CA GLU A 139 -91.21 -43.42 -99.51
C GLU A 139 -90.05 -44.20 -98.87
N LYS A 140 -89.54 -45.23 -99.55
CA LYS A 140 -88.45 -46.08 -99.06
C LYS A 140 -87.16 -45.31 -98.79
N GLU A 141 -86.82 -44.36 -99.66
CA GLU A 141 -85.63 -43.52 -99.53
C GLU A 141 -85.62 -42.72 -98.21
N LEU A 142 -86.78 -42.27 -97.73
CA LEU A 142 -86.90 -41.52 -96.48
C LEU A 142 -86.76 -42.43 -95.26
N GLU A 143 -87.43 -43.58 -95.24
CA GLU A 143 -87.40 -44.48 -94.10
C GLU A 143 -85.97 -44.97 -93.77
N ASP A 144 -85.15 -45.24 -94.79
CA ASP A 144 -83.74 -45.62 -94.60
C ASP A 144 -82.88 -44.46 -94.04
N GLN A 145 -83.14 -43.22 -94.44
CA GLN A 145 -82.46 -42.04 -93.90
C GLN A 145 -82.87 -41.73 -92.45
N ILE A 146 -84.16 -41.89 -92.12
CA ILE A 146 -84.68 -41.73 -90.76
C ILE A 146 -84.08 -42.78 -89.82
N GLY A 147 -83.99 -44.04 -90.26
CA GLY A 147 -83.37 -45.13 -89.50
C GLY A 147 -81.92 -44.80 -89.12
N SER A 148 -81.11 -44.38 -90.09
CA SER A 148 -79.70 -44.01 -89.86
C SER A 148 -79.52 -42.89 -88.82
N ILE A 149 -80.33 -41.83 -88.85
CA ILE A 149 -80.25 -40.77 -87.82
C ILE A 149 -80.72 -41.31 -86.47
N LYS A 150 -81.85 -42.02 -86.43
CA LYS A 150 -82.41 -42.58 -85.20
C LYS A 150 -81.41 -43.50 -84.49
N ASP A 151 -80.72 -44.39 -85.21
CA ASP A 151 -79.78 -45.34 -84.62
C ASP A 151 -78.55 -44.64 -84.01
N ASN A 152 -78.04 -43.57 -84.65
CA ASN A 152 -76.97 -42.74 -84.10
C ASN A 152 -77.39 -42.03 -82.80
N ILE A 153 -78.65 -41.59 -82.73
CA ILE A 153 -79.22 -40.91 -81.56
C ILE A 153 -79.54 -41.88 -80.43
N GLU A 154 -80.07 -43.07 -80.74
CA GLU A 154 -80.29 -44.13 -79.76
C GLU A 154 -78.95 -44.60 -79.16
N GLY A 155 -77.88 -44.67 -79.97
CA GLY A 155 -76.50 -44.89 -79.53
C GLY A 155 -75.86 -43.73 -78.73
N LEU A 156 -76.44 -42.53 -78.75
CA LEU A 156 -76.09 -41.44 -77.83
C LEU A 156 -76.89 -41.57 -76.52
N PHE A 157 -78.20 -41.80 -76.59
CA PHE A 157 -79.04 -42.03 -75.40
C PHE A 157 -78.53 -43.18 -74.54
N ILE A 158 -78.12 -44.30 -75.14
CA ILE A 158 -77.57 -45.46 -74.42
C ILE A 158 -76.29 -45.09 -73.64
N ARG A 159 -75.43 -44.20 -74.18
CA ARG A 159 -74.26 -43.69 -73.46
C ARG A 159 -74.66 -42.79 -72.30
N TYR A 160 -75.60 -41.88 -72.52
CA TYR A 160 -76.13 -40.96 -71.49
C TYR A 160 -77.11 -41.61 -70.50
N LEU A 161 -77.24 -42.94 -70.48
CA LEU A 161 -77.79 -43.68 -69.33
C LEU A 161 -76.87 -43.62 -68.10
N GLN A 162 -75.60 -43.24 -68.28
CA GLN A 162 -74.66 -42.92 -67.20
C GLN A 162 -73.95 -41.58 -67.50
N PRO A 163 -73.60 -40.76 -66.48
CA PRO A 163 -72.84 -39.53 -66.69
C PRO A 163 -71.51 -39.77 -67.41
N GLN A 164 -71.19 -38.92 -68.38
CA GLN A 164 -69.97 -39.01 -69.19
C GLN A 164 -68.88 -38.03 -68.70
N PRO A 165 -67.59 -38.28 -68.98
CA PRO A 165 -66.53 -37.32 -68.72
C PRO A 165 -66.79 -35.96 -69.41
N TYR A 166 -66.40 -34.86 -68.76
CA TYR A 166 -66.58 -33.49 -69.25
C TYR A 166 -66.12 -33.29 -70.71
N THR A 167 -64.94 -33.81 -71.05
CA THR A 167 -64.37 -33.75 -72.41
C THR A 167 -65.14 -34.60 -73.43
N THR A 168 -65.82 -35.67 -73.00
CA THR A 168 -66.72 -36.47 -73.85
C THR A 168 -68.03 -35.74 -74.11
N ALA A 169 -68.61 -35.11 -73.08
CA ALA A 169 -69.84 -34.34 -73.18
C ALA A 169 -69.75 -33.21 -74.22
N ILE A 170 -68.66 -32.45 -74.23
CA ILE A 170 -68.40 -31.38 -75.23
C ILE A 170 -68.40 -31.93 -76.67
N ASN A 171 -67.81 -33.10 -76.89
CA ASN A 171 -67.74 -33.72 -78.23
C ASN A 171 -69.10 -34.31 -78.69
N ASP A 172 -69.88 -34.85 -77.76
CA ASP A 172 -71.22 -35.37 -78.06
C ASP A 172 -72.25 -34.23 -78.29
N ILE A 173 -72.12 -33.07 -77.62
CA ILE A 173 -72.88 -31.85 -77.93
C ILE A 173 -72.73 -31.49 -79.42
N GLY A 174 -71.48 -31.42 -79.92
CA GLY A 174 -71.20 -31.15 -81.33
C GLY A 174 -71.65 -32.25 -82.30
N THR A 175 -71.99 -33.43 -81.79
CA THR A 175 -72.56 -34.53 -82.58
C THR A 175 -74.09 -34.46 -82.61
N LEU A 176 -74.72 -34.20 -81.47
CA LEU A 176 -76.17 -33.96 -81.36
C LEU A 176 -76.62 -32.77 -82.22
N GLN A 177 -75.88 -31.65 -82.19
CA GLN A 177 -76.14 -30.48 -83.04
C GLN A 177 -76.12 -30.83 -84.54
N ARG A 178 -75.17 -31.68 -84.98
CA ARG A 178 -75.05 -32.12 -86.37
C ARG A 178 -76.26 -32.97 -86.78
N SER A 179 -76.67 -33.92 -85.94
CA SER A 179 -77.86 -34.75 -86.18
C SER A 179 -79.16 -33.95 -86.13
N GLN A 180 -79.24 -32.90 -85.31
CA GLN A 180 -80.41 -32.02 -85.24
C GLN A 180 -80.61 -31.19 -86.52
N ASN A 181 -79.54 -30.84 -87.22
CA ASN A 181 -79.67 -30.21 -88.54
C ASN A 181 -80.18 -31.23 -89.58
N GLN A 182 -79.62 -32.45 -89.58
CA GLN A 182 -79.97 -33.51 -90.54
C GLN A 182 -81.44 -33.97 -90.41
N ILE A 183 -81.98 -34.09 -89.20
CA ILE A 183 -83.38 -34.50 -88.99
C ILE A 183 -84.38 -33.41 -89.44
N MET A 184 -84.01 -32.13 -89.35
CA MET A 184 -84.82 -31.02 -89.84
C MET A 184 -84.87 -30.98 -91.37
N ASP A 185 -83.77 -31.28 -92.06
CA ASP A 185 -83.75 -31.39 -93.53
C ASP A 185 -84.67 -32.52 -94.04
N LEU A 186 -84.73 -33.66 -93.34
CA LEU A 186 -85.65 -34.75 -93.66
C LEU A 186 -87.12 -34.38 -93.44
N LEU A 187 -87.43 -33.57 -92.42
CA LEU A 187 -88.80 -33.14 -92.13
C LEU A 187 -89.38 -32.35 -93.33
N HIS A 188 -88.64 -31.35 -93.82
CA HIS A 188 -89.03 -30.56 -94.99
C HIS A 188 -89.24 -31.44 -96.24
N ARG A 189 -88.27 -32.33 -96.55
CA ARG A 189 -88.36 -33.27 -97.69
C ARG A 189 -89.54 -34.25 -97.61
N THR A 190 -90.15 -34.40 -96.43
CA THR A 190 -91.32 -35.28 -96.21
C THR A 190 -92.63 -34.51 -96.35
N MET A 191 -92.70 -33.28 -95.82
CA MET A 191 -93.84 -32.37 -96.00
C MET A 191 -94.10 -32.07 -97.49
N ASP A 192 -93.05 -31.82 -98.28
CA ASP A 192 -93.16 -31.61 -99.73
C ASP A 192 -93.85 -32.79 -100.45
N LYS A 193 -93.59 -34.03 -100.00
CA LYS A 193 -94.20 -35.25 -100.55
C LYS A 193 -95.64 -35.46 -100.08
N GLU A 194 -95.95 -35.15 -98.82
CA GLU A 194 -97.31 -35.25 -98.27
C GLU A 194 -98.32 -34.45 -99.12
N GLN A 195 -97.93 -33.22 -99.52
CA GLN A 195 -98.76 -32.34 -100.32
C GLN A 195 -99.01 -32.84 -101.75
N ILE A 196 -98.06 -33.57 -102.36
CA ILE A 196 -98.23 -34.19 -103.69
C ILE A 196 -99.16 -35.41 -103.60
N VAL A 197 -99.00 -36.24 -102.56
CA VAL A 197 -99.82 -37.44 -102.33
C VAL A 197 -101.27 -37.06 -102.04
N LEU A 198 -101.51 -36.04 -101.19
CA LEU A 198 -102.85 -35.54 -100.85
C LEU A 198 -103.71 -35.20 -102.06
N GLN A 199 -103.12 -34.63 -103.12
CA GLN A 199 -103.87 -34.18 -104.31
C GLN A 199 -104.22 -35.33 -105.26
N ASN A 200 -103.37 -36.36 -105.34
CA ASN A 200 -103.43 -37.36 -106.42
C ASN A 200 -103.81 -38.77 -105.93
N LEU A 201 -103.41 -39.11 -104.71
CA LEU A 201 -103.54 -40.44 -104.09
C LEU A 201 -104.00 -40.33 -102.62
N PRO A 202 -105.22 -39.84 -102.33
CA PRO A 202 -105.64 -39.52 -100.95
C PRO A 202 -105.62 -40.71 -99.98
N SER A 203 -105.72 -41.95 -100.50
CA SER A 203 -105.60 -43.20 -99.72
C SER A 203 -104.22 -43.42 -99.10
N TYR A 204 -103.16 -42.83 -99.66
CA TYR A 204 -101.77 -43.03 -99.22
C TYR A 204 -101.27 -41.97 -98.21
N HIS A 205 -102.03 -40.89 -98.01
CA HIS A 205 -101.69 -39.79 -97.08
C HIS A 205 -101.34 -40.27 -95.64
N LEU A 206 -102.02 -41.32 -95.15
CA LEU A 206 -101.77 -41.89 -93.82
C LEU A 206 -100.34 -42.43 -93.64
N ALA A 207 -99.73 -42.95 -94.70
CA ALA A 207 -98.37 -43.49 -94.66
C ALA A 207 -97.33 -42.36 -94.51
N VAL A 208 -97.47 -41.28 -95.29
CA VAL A 208 -96.59 -40.10 -95.19
C VAL A 208 -96.69 -39.45 -93.81
N ASN A 209 -97.90 -39.28 -93.29
CA ASN A 209 -98.11 -38.68 -91.98
C ASN A 209 -97.48 -39.54 -90.86
N THR A 210 -97.60 -40.87 -90.96
CA THR A 210 -96.91 -41.83 -90.07
C THR A 210 -95.38 -41.70 -90.16
N MET A 211 -94.85 -41.36 -91.34
CA MET A 211 -93.41 -41.14 -91.54
C MET A 211 -92.95 -39.80 -90.95
N MET A 212 -93.72 -38.72 -91.15
CA MET A 212 -93.47 -37.40 -90.56
C MET A 212 -93.42 -37.45 -89.03
N GLN A 213 -94.34 -38.16 -88.37
CA GLN A 213 -94.34 -38.34 -86.91
C GLN A 213 -93.08 -39.04 -86.38
N LYS A 214 -92.45 -39.94 -87.16
CA LYS A 214 -91.15 -40.56 -86.79
C LYS A 214 -90.02 -39.52 -86.77
N ILE A 215 -90.03 -38.57 -87.71
CA ILE A 215 -89.03 -37.50 -87.83
C ILE A 215 -89.17 -36.52 -86.66
N GLU A 216 -90.39 -36.02 -86.43
CA GLU A 216 -90.69 -35.05 -85.37
C GLU A 216 -90.31 -35.57 -83.98
N LYS A 217 -90.64 -36.84 -83.68
CA LYS A 217 -90.22 -37.48 -82.42
C LYS A 217 -88.69 -37.49 -82.27
N THR A 218 -87.99 -37.93 -83.32
CA THR A 218 -86.52 -38.02 -83.30
C THR A 218 -85.88 -36.64 -83.10
N ALA A 219 -86.47 -35.58 -83.67
CA ALA A 219 -86.01 -34.20 -83.50
C ALA A 219 -86.16 -33.69 -82.05
N GLU A 220 -87.29 -33.96 -81.38
CA GLU A 220 -87.50 -33.55 -79.98
C GLU A 220 -86.63 -34.35 -79.01
N ASP A 221 -86.44 -35.66 -79.27
CA ASP A 221 -85.53 -36.51 -78.50
C ASP A 221 -84.09 -35.94 -78.54
N ILE A 222 -83.55 -35.57 -79.72
CA ILE A 222 -82.23 -34.93 -79.85
C ILE A 222 -82.16 -33.62 -79.04
N LYS A 223 -83.14 -32.73 -79.24
CA LYS A 223 -83.23 -31.41 -78.62
C LYS A 223 -83.18 -31.48 -77.10
N LYS A 224 -83.90 -32.43 -76.52
CA LYS A 224 -83.96 -32.67 -75.07
C LYS A 224 -82.60 -33.09 -74.49
N LEU A 225 -81.92 -34.05 -75.13
CA LEU A 225 -80.62 -34.51 -74.68
C LEU A 225 -79.57 -33.40 -74.78
N LEU A 226 -79.56 -32.67 -75.90
CA LEU A 226 -78.66 -31.53 -76.14
C LEU A 226 -78.82 -30.43 -75.08
N SER A 227 -80.05 -30.08 -74.69
CA SER A 227 -80.28 -29.00 -73.73
C SER A 227 -79.71 -29.30 -72.33
N THR A 228 -79.93 -30.51 -71.80
CA THR A 228 -79.43 -30.88 -70.46
C THR A 228 -77.92 -31.09 -70.48
N LEU A 229 -77.37 -31.63 -71.56
CA LEU A 229 -75.93 -31.82 -71.70
C LEU A 229 -75.17 -30.48 -71.75
N THR A 230 -75.76 -29.47 -72.38
CA THR A 230 -75.19 -28.10 -72.44
C THR A 230 -75.27 -27.37 -71.08
N GLU A 231 -76.36 -27.57 -70.32
CA GLU A 231 -76.53 -27.05 -68.96
C GLU A 231 -75.45 -27.59 -68.02
N ASP A 232 -75.29 -28.92 -67.97
CA ASP A 232 -74.29 -29.58 -67.11
C ASP A 232 -72.84 -29.20 -67.49
N VAL A 233 -72.52 -29.06 -68.79
CA VAL A 233 -71.18 -28.61 -69.25
C VAL A 233 -70.88 -27.18 -68.77
N SER A 234 -71.82 -26.24 -68.88
CA SER A 234 -71.59 -24.85 -68.46
C SER A 234 -71.39 -24.70 -66.94
N ILE A 235 -72.01 -25.58 -66.13
CA ILE A 235 -71.79 -25.63 -64.68
C ILE A 235 -70.34 -26.03 -64.36
N GLN A 236 -69.80 -27.05 -65.06
CA GLN A 236 -68.43 -27.51 -64.82
C GLN A 236 -67.38 -26.50 -65.31
N GLU A 237 -67.66 -25.74 -66.37
CA GLU A 237 -66.82 -24.63 -66.84
C GLU A 237 -66.69 -23.53 -65.77
N GLN A 238 -67.81 -23.10 -65.18
CA GLN A 238 -67.84 -22.09 -64.11
C GLN A 238 -67.13 -22.54 -62.82
N LEU A 239 -67.20 -23.84 -62.48
CA LEU A 239 -66.49 -24.39 -61.33
C LEU A 239 -64.96 -24.31 -61.49
N VAL A 240 -64.44 -24.61 -62.69
CA VAL A 240 -63.01 -24.52 -62.99
C VAL A 240 -62.54 -23.06 -63.05
N GLU A 241 -63.34 -22.14 -63.59
CA GLU A 241 -63.02 -20.70 -63.58
C GLU A 241 -62.93 -20.15 -62.15
N MET A 242 -63.93 -20.42 -61.32
CA MET A 242 -63.98 -19.99 -59.91
C MET A 242 -62.81 -20.54 -59.08
N GLN A 243 -62.42 -21.79 -59.33
CA GLN A 243 -61.23 -22.39 -58.72
C GLN A 243 -59.96 -21.62 -59.07
N ASN A 244 -59.78 -21.23 -60.34
CA ASN A 244 -58.54 -20.62 -60.82
C ASN A 244 -58.37 -19.17 -60.32
N ASP A 245 -59.47 -18.42 -60.15
CA ASP A 245 -59.43 -17.11 -59.47
C ASP A 245 -59.01 -17.29 -58.00
N LEU A 246 -59.59 -18.26 -57.28
CA LEU A 246 -59.29 -18.47 -55.87
C LEU A 246 -57.84 -18.93 -55.62
N ILE A 247 -57.30 -19.82 -56.47
CA ILE A 247 -55.87 -20.19 -56.45
C ILE A 247 -55.00 -18.95 -56.66
N SER A 248 -55.37 -18.06 -57.59
CA SER A 248 -54.61 -16.84 -57.87
C SER A 248 -54.55 -15.90 -56.65
N ARG A 249 -55.68 -15.69 -55.96
CA ARG A 249 -55.75 -14.91 -54.72
C ARG A 249 -54.95 -15.54 -53.58
N LEU A 250 -55.03 -16.86 -53.39
CA LEU A 250 -54.26 -17.59 -52.37
C LEU A 250 -52.74 -17.45 -52.60
N ILE A 251 -52.29 -17.47 -53.86
CA ILE A 251 -50.89 -17.24 -54.20
C ILE A 251 -50.47 -15.79 -53.89
N GLU A 252 -51.29 -14.79 -54.23
CA GLU A 252 -50.99 -13.38 -53.92
C GLU A 252 -50.89 -13.11 -52.41
N LEU A 253 -51.87 -13.57 -51.63
CA LEU A 253 -51.87 -13.44 -50.18
C LEU A 253 -50.67 -14.18 -49.55
N SER A 254 -50.35 -15.39 -50.01
CA SER A 254 -49.18 -16.14 -49.54
C SER A 254 -47.87 -15.39 -49.76
N ASN A 255 -47.68 -14.76 -50.93
CA ASN A 255 -46.52 -13.92 -51.18
C ASN A 255 -46.45 -12.70 -50.24
N ARG A 256 -47.59 -12.05 -49.94
CA ARG A 256 -47.63 -10.91 -49.02
C ARG A 256 -47.35 -11.32 -47.56
N VAL A 257 -47.83 -12.49 -47.12
CA VAL A 257 -47.49 -13.06 -45.80
C VAL A 257 -45.99 -13.34 -45.68
N ILE A 258 -45.36 -13.89 -46.71
CA ILE A 258 -43.90 -14.11 -46.74
C ILE A 258 -43.14 -12.79 -46.58
N VAL A 259 -43.59 -11.70 -47.22
CA VAL A 259 -42.98 -10.36 -47.05
C VAL A 259 -43.12 -9.86 -45.62
N VAL A 260 -44.29 -9.98 -44.98
CA VAL A 260 -44.49 -9.56 -43.58
C VAL A 260 -43.63 -10.39 -42.62
N ARG A 261 -43.53 -11.72 -42.80
CA ARG A 261 -42.74 -12.61 -41.91
C ARG A 261 -41.22 -12.43 -42.06
N SER A 262 -40.73 -12.02 -43.24
CA SER A 262 -39.30 -11.86 -43.53
C SER A 262 -38.75 -10.43 -43.39
N ALA A 263 -39.60 -9.41 -43.30
CA ALA A 263 -39.16 -8.04 -43.08
C ALA A 263 -38.67 -7.81 -41.64
N PRO A 264 -37.64 -6.96 -41.42
CA PRO A 264 -37.31 -6.44 -40.09
C PRO A 264 -38.54 -5.79 -39.46
N TYR A 265 -38.71 -5.95 -38.13
CA TYR A 265 -39.87 -5.44 -37.42
C TYR A 265 -40.07 -3.93 -37.65
N ASP A 266 -41.28 -3.54 -38.03
CA ASP A 266 -41.73 -2.16 -38.13
C ASP A 266 -43.13 -2.01 -37.50
N GLU A 267 -43.46 -0.81 -37.00
CA GLU A 267 -44.71 -0.53 -36.28
C GLU A 267 -45.98 -0.71 -37.13
N THR A 268 -45.85 -0.87 -38.45
CA THR A 268 -46.97 -1.10 -39.37
C THR A 268 -47.18 -2.58 -39.72
N GLN A 269 -46.27 -3.48 -39.32
CA GLN A 269 -46.46 -4.93 -39.48
C GLN A 269 -47.77 -5.46 -38.85
N PRO A 270 -48.22 -5.03 -37.64
CA PRO A 270 -49.48 -5.49 -37.08
C PRO A 270 -50.69 -5.10 -37.92
N LEU A 271 -50.70 -3.88 -38.47
CA LEU A 271 -51.76 -3.39 -39.34
C LEU A 271 -51.81 -4.17 -40.66
N ARG A 272 -50.66 -4.39 -41.30
CA ARG A 272 -50.54 -5.20 -42.53
C ARG A 272 -50.98 -6.66 -42.32
N LEU A 273 -50.77 -7.21 -41.14
CA LEU A 273 -51.16 -8.58 -40.81
C LEU A 273 -52.68 -8.70 -40.61
N GLU A 274 -53.29 -7.70 -39.98
CA GLU A 274 -54.76 -7.59 -39.84
C GLU A 274 -55.44 -7.39 -41.21
N GLU A 275 -54.88 -6.55 -42.09
CA GLU A 275 -55.32 -6.43 -43.50
C GLU A 275 -55.33 -7.80 -44.19
N LEU A 276 -54.23 -8.56 -44.10
CA LEU A 276 -54.12 -9.90 -44.70
C LEU A 276 -55.07 -10.94 -44.10
N LYS A 277 -55.38 -10.86 -42.80
CA LYS A 277 -56.40 -11.71 -42.17
C LYS A 277 -57.80 -11.41 -42.72
N ASN A 278 -58.15 -10.14 -42.88
CA ASN A 278 -59.45 -9.74 -43.41
C ASN A 278 -59.61 -10.17 -44.88
N GLU A 279 -58.58 -10.01 -45.71
CA GLU A 279 -58.59 -10.49 -47.10
C GLU A 279 -58.66 -12.02 -47.21
N LEU A 280 -58.00 -12.78 -46.32
CA LEU A 280 -58.18 -14.23 -46.26
C LEU A 280 -59.61 -14.61 -45.85
N GLY A 281 -60.26 -13.80 -45.02
CA GLY A 281 -61.69 -13.92 -44.70
C GLY A 281 -62.59 -13.79 -45.93
N GLU A 282 -62.29 -12.88 -46.86
CA GLU A 282 -63.00 -12.79 -48.14
C GLU A 282 -62.80 -14.05 -49.00
N VAL A 283 -61.57 -14.55 -49.09
CA VAL A 283 -61.25 -15.79 -49.81
C VAL A 283 -61.97 -17.01 -49.19
N SER A 284 -62.12 -17.06 -47.87
CA SER A 284 -62.90 -18.10 -47.18
C SER A 284 -64.36 -18.18 -47.65
N ASN A 285 -65.01 -17.02 -47.82
CA ASN A 285 -66.39 -16.96 -48.30
C ASN A 285 -66.54 -17.50 -49.74
N ILE A 286 -65.59 -17.17 -50.63
CA ILE A 286 -65.59 -17.66 -52.01
C ILE A 286 -65.27 -19.16 -52.05
N LEU A 287 -64.41 -19.65 -51.16
CA LEU A 287 -64.11 -21.09 -51.02
C LEU A 287 -65.34 -21.90 -50.59
N GLU A 288 -66.16 -21.38 -49.67
CA GLU A 288 -67.45 -22.01 -49.31
C GLU A 288 -68.48 -21.94 -50.45
N GLU A 289 -68.55 -20.84 -51.22
CA GLU A 289 -69.40 -20.77 -52.41
C GLU A 289 -69.01 -21.83 -53.45
N LEU A 290 -67.70 -22.07 -53.64
CA LEU A 290 -67.19 -23.11 -54.52
C LEU A 290 -67.55 -24.51 -54.01
N LYS A 291 -67.45 -24.79 -52.70
CA LYS A 291 -67.92 -26.06 -52.10
C LYS A 291 -69.42 -26.28 -52.33
N GLU A 292 -70.24 -25.25 -52.11
CA GLU A 292 -71.69 -25.35 -52.30
C GLU A 292 -72.02 -25.63 -53.78
N LYS A 293 -71.31 -25.01 -54.72
CA LYS A 293 -71.49 -25.23 -56.16
C LYS A 293 -70.99 -26.61 -56.62
N GLU A 294 -69.83 -27.07 -56.14
CA GLU A 294 -69.30 -28.41 -56.43
C GLU A 294 -70.27 -29.50 -55.97
N SER A 295 -70.91 -29.33 -54.81
CA SER A 295 -71.83 -30.32 -54.23
C SER A 295 -73.13 -30.57 -55.02
N LYS A 296 -73.40 -29.79 -56.08
CA LYS A 296 -74.66 -29.85 -56.84
C LYS A 296 -74.55 -30.87 -57.99
N PRO A 297 -75.38 -31.94 -58.01
CA PRO A 297 -75.20 -33.03 -58.96
C PRO A 297 -75.60 -32.63 -60.39
N THR A 298 -74.62 -32.61 -61.29
CA THR A 298 -74.84 -32.65 -62.75
C THR A 298 -75.42 -34.01 -63.15
N LYS A 299 -76.30 -34.02 -64.15
CA LYS A 299 -77.19 -35.17 -64.46
C LYS A 299 -76.56 -36.14 -65.48
N LEU A 300 -75.82 -35.60 -66.43
CA LEU A 300 -75.28 -36.27 -67.62
C LEU A 300 -73.75 -36.17 -67.74
N VAL A 301 -73.11 -35.37 -66.89
CA VAL A 301 -71.68 -35.03 -66.98
C VAL A 301 -71.02 -35.20 -65.62
N LEU A 302 -69.81 -35.76 -65.58
CA LEU A 302 -68.94 -35.84 -64.41
C LEU A 302 -68.14 -34.54 -64.24
N HIS A 303 -67.64 -34.27 -63.03
CA HIS A 303 -66.73 -33.14 -62.81
C HIS A 303 -65.48 -33.22 -63.70
N SER A 304 -64.92 -32.06 -64.06
CA SER A 304 -63.67 -31.99 -64.82
C SER A 304 -62.48 -32.47 -64.00
N ASP A 305 -61.54 -33.21 -64.60
CA ASP A 305 -60.28 -33.64 -63.96
C ASP A 305 -59.37 -32.45 -63.56
N ASP A 306 -59.68 -31.23 -64.05
CA ASP A 306 -59.03 -29.99 -63.63
C ASP A 306 -59.58 -29.41 -62.32
N LEU A 307 -60.75 -29.86 -61.86
CA LEU A 307 -61.32 -29.49 -60.57
C LEU A 307 -60.68 -30.34 -59.46
N LYS A 308 -59.97 -29.68 -58.55
CA LYS A 308 -59.03 -30.25 -57.58
C LYS A 308 -59.26 -29.64 -56.19
N MET A 309 -60.53 -29.57 -55.76
CA MET A 309 -60.97 -28.77 -54.62
C MET A 309 -60.18 -29.01 -53.33
N LEU A 310 -59.80 -30.27 -53.04
CA LEU A 310 -58.95 -30.62 -51.90
C LEU A 310 -57.62 -29.83 -51.87
N SER A 311 -56.97 -29.67 -53.02
CA SER A 311 -55.70 -28.92 -53.12
C SER A 311 -55.87 -27.43 -52.82
N VAL A 312 -57.07 -26.88 -53.00
CA VAL A 312 -57.38 -25.47 -52.78
C VAL A 312 -57.76 -25.23 -51.32
N VAL A 313 -58.50 -26.16 -50.71
CA VAL A 313 -58.73 -26.20 -49.25
C VAL A 313 -57.40 -26.35 -48.50
N ASP A 314 -56.51 -27.24 -48.95
CA ASP A 314 -55.17 -27.39 -48.38
C ASP A 314 -54.34 -26.10 -48.48
N GLN A 315 -54.40 -25.37 -49.61
CA GLN A 315 -53.70 -24.09 -49.76
C GLN A 315 -54.25 -23.02 -48.81
N TYR A 316 -55.57 -22.93 -48.66
CA TYR A 316 -56.22 -22.02 -47.72
C TYR A 316 -55.79 -22.30 -46.26
N GLU A 317 -55.87 -23.55 -45.80
CA GLU A 317 -55.53 -23.88 -44.40
C GLU A 317 -54.03 -23.74 -44.09
N ASN A 318 -53.17 -24.00 -45.06
CA ASN A 318 -51.73 -23.73 -44.91
C ASN A 318 -51.44 -22.22 -44.78
N LEU A 319 -52.15 -21.38 -45.53
CA LEU A 319 -52.02 -19.92 -45.44
C LEU A 319 -52.60 -19.37 -44.12
N ASN A 320 -53.78 -19.83 -43.72
CA ASN A 320 -54.42 -19.54 -42.44
C ASN A 320 -53.48 -19.86 -41.26
N ARG A 321 -52.89 -21.05 -41.25
CA ARG A 321 -51.88 -21.45 -40.26
C ARG A 321 -50.66 -20.52 -40.27
N CYS A 322 -50.11 -20.20 -41.45
CA CYS A 322 -48.95 -19.32 -41.57
C CYS A 322 -49.21 -17.90 -41.03
N LEU A 323 -50.42 -17.35 -41.24
CA LEU A 323 -50.83 -16.06 -40.66
C LEU A 323 -50.85 -16.09 -39.13
N ASN A 324 -51.47 -17.12 -38.54
CA ASN A 324 -51.59 -17.23 -37.08
C ASN A 324 -50.23 -17.56 -36.40
N GLU A 325 -49.34 -18.28 -37.08
CA GLU A 325 -47.93 -18.39 -36.66
C GLU A 325 -47.21 -17.03 -36.69
N THR A 326 -47.37 -16.26 -37.78
CA THR A 326 -46.76 -14.94 -37.96
C THR A 326 -47.26 -13.92 -36.93
N GLU A 327 -48.55 -13.98 -36.57
CA GLU A 327 -49.14 -13.17 -35.49
C GLU A 327 -48.46 -13.47 -34.14
N LYS A 328 -48.29 -14.75 -33.80
CA LYS A 328 -47.64 -15.14 -32.55
C LYS A 328 -46.17 -14.72 -32.51
N GLU A 329 -45.45 -14.88 -33.62
CA GLU A 329 -44.07 -14.36 -33.76
C GLU A 329 -44.02 -12.83 -33.59
N LEU A 330 -45.02 -12.10 -34.11
CA LEU A 330 -45.08 -10.65 -34.04
C LEU A 330 -45.38 -10.14 -32.63
N VAL A 331 -46.39 -10.71 -31.96
CA VAL A 331 -46.74 -10.37 -30.56
C VAL A 331 -45.54 -10.59 -29.63
N ASN A 332 -44.82 -11.70 -29.80
CA ASN A 332 -43.61 -11.99 -29.03
C ASN A 332 -42.50 -10.95 -29.28
N LYS A 333 -42.29 -10.52 -30.54
CA LYS A 333 -41.32 -9.45 -30.88
C LYS A 333 -41.70 -8.10 -30.26
N VAL A 334 -42.98 -7.73 -30.26
CA VAL A 334 -43.47 -6.48 -29.64
C VAL A 334 -43.18 -6.48 -28.14
N ALA A 335 -43.56 -7.57 -27.45
CA ALA A 335 -43.33 -7.69 -26.01
C ALA A 335 -41.83 -7.69 -25.65
N TYR A 336 -41.00 -8.39 -26.43
CA TYR A 336 -39.55 -8.38 -26.28
C TYR A 336 -38.95 -6.96 -26.37
N ILE A 337 -39.33 -6.17 -27.38
CA ILE A 337 -38.83 -4.81 -27.58
C ILE A 337 -39.26 -3.89 -26.42
N ALA A 338 -40.52 -3.99 -25.99
CA ALA A 338 -41.03 -3.21 -24.87
C ALA A 338 -40.30 -3.53 -23.56
N LEU A 339 -40.12 -4.81 -23.26
CA LEU A 339 -39.37 -5.26 -22.07
C LEU A 339 -37.90 -4.82 -22.14
N GLN A 340 -37.21 -5.02 -23.26
CA GLN A 340 -35.79 -4.64 -23.39
C GLN A 340 -35.58 -3.12 -23.23
N SER A 341 -36.53 -2.29 -23.67
CA SER A 341 -36.53 -0.84 -23.42
C SER A 341 -36.63 -0.52 -21.92
N THR A 342 -37.60 -1.11 -21.21
CA THR A 342 -37.75 -0.98 -19.75
C THR A 342 -36.48 -1.44 -19.02
N ILE A 343 -35.97 -2.63 -19.35
CA ILE A 343 -34.76 -3.21 -18.76
C ILE A 343 -33.56 -2.25 -18.90
N THR A 344 -33.39 -1.62 -20.07
CA THR A 344 -32.30 -0.66 -20.29
C THR A 344 -32.48 0.58 -19.40
N LYS A 345 -33.66 1.19 -19.40
CA LYS A 345 -33.98 2.38 -18.61
C LYS A 345 -33.80 2.14 -17.09
N GLU A 346 -34.37 1.08 -16.54
CA GLU A 346 -34.29 0.80 -15.10
C GLU A 346 -32.84 0.44 -14.68
N THR A 347 -32.05 -0.20 -15.56
CA THR A 347 -30.62 -0.45 -15.33
C THR A 347 -29.81 0.84 -15.29
N GLU A 348 -30.06 1.79 -16.20
CA GLU A 348 -29.36 3.09 -16.24
C GLU A 348 -29.64 3.95 -14.99
N GLU A 349 -30.89 3.98 -14.51
CA GLU A 349 -31.27 4.67 -13.26
C GLU A 349 -30.56 4.06 -12.03
N LEU A 350 -30.54 2.72 -11.92
CA LEU A 350 -29.84 2.00 -10.85
C LEU A 350 -28.33 2.29 -10.86
N GLN A 351 -27.68 2.20 -12.02
CA GLN A 351 -26.25 2.51 -12.15
C GLN A 351 -25.93 3.96 -11.79
N HIS A 352 -26.78 4.92 -12.20
CA HIS A 352 -26.64 6.32 -11.85
C HIS A 352 -26.73 6.55 -10.32
N MET A 353 -27.73 5.98 -9.65
CA MET A 353 -27.88 6.10 -8.20
C MET A 353 -26.70 5.52 -7.41
N VAL A 354 -26.19 4.35 -7.82
CA VAL A 354 -24.97 3.75 -7.23
C VAL A 354 -23.75 4.66 -7.41
N VAL A 355 -23.58 5.25 -8.60
CA VAL A 355 -22.47 6.17 -8.87
C VAL A 355 -22.57 7.47 -8.06
N GLU A 356 -23.75 8.05 -7.89
CA GLU A 356 -23.93 9.22 -7.00
C GLU A 356 -23.67 8.86 -5.53
N ALA A 357 -24.12 7.69 -5.07
CA ALA A 357 -23.87 7.23 -3.70
C ALA A 357 -22.38 6.97 -3.42
N PHE A 358 -21.65 6.36 -4.36
CA PHE A 358 -20.19 6.16 -4.27
C PHE A 358 -19.40 7.48 -4.14
N LYS A 359 -19.89 8.59 -4.72
CA LYS A 359 -19.25 9.90 -4.52
C LYS A 359 -19.31 10.31 -3.06
N PHE A 360 -20.42 10.07 -2.36
CA PHE A 360 -20.55 10.41 -0.95
C PHE A 360 -19.86 9.39 -0.02
N GLU A 361 -19.71 8.13 -0.43
CA GLU A 361 -18.90 7.12 0.27
C GLU A 361 -17.41 7.50 0.26
N SER A 362 -16.91 8.01 -0.87
CA SER A 362 -15.51 8.40 -1.06
C SER A 362 -15.17 9.87 -0.73
N ASP A 363 -16.17 10.76 -0.60
CA ASP A 363 -15.97 12.19 -0.29
C ASP A 363 -15.40 12.40 1.13
N VAL A 364 -14.34 13.22 1.20
CA VAL A 364 -13.64 13.64 2.44
C VAL A 364 -14.35 14.76 3.19
N SER A 365 -15.29 15.44 2.51
CA SER A 365 -16.07 16.57 3.00
C SER A 365 -17.55 16.23 3.24
N ALA A 366 -17.93 14.95 3.12
CA ALA A 366 -19.31 14.52 3.24
C ALA A 366 -19.87 14.83 4.64
N THR A 367 -21.03 15.49 4.66
CA THR A 367 -21.75 15.79 5.91
C THR A 367 -22.74 14.67 6.26
N THR A 368 -23.18 14.63 7.51
CA THR A 368 -24.29 13.80 8.00
C THR A 368 -25.53 13.89 7.08
N SER A 369 -25.84 15.09 6.56
CA SER A 369 -26.96 15.31 5.64
C SER A 369 -26.69 14.80 4.21
N ASN A 370 -25.43 14.74 3.78
CA ASN A 370 -25.05 14.17 2.48
C ASN A 370 -25.16 12.64 2.53
N LEU A 371 -24.62 12.03 3.59
CA LEU A 371 -24.64 10.58 3.81
C LEU A 371 -26.07 10.07 3.98
N GLN A 372 -26.90 10.72 4.82
CA GLN A 372 -28.32 10.37 4.95
C GLN A 372 -29.06 10.44 3.61
N LYS A 373 -28.86 11.51 2.82
CA LYS A 373 -29.49 11.63 1.50
C LYS A 373 -29.06 10.50 0.56
N ALA A 374 -27.79 10.13 0.55
CA ALA A 374 -27.29 9.03 -0.29
C ALA A 374 -27.90 7.67 0.11
N VAL A 375 -28.06 7.40 1.41
CA VAL A 375 -28.78 6.22 1.92
C VAL A 375 -30.25 6.24 1.53
N ASP A 376 -30.92 7.40 1.65
CA ASP A 376 -32.33 7.55 1.28
C ASP A 376 -32.55 7.38 -0.23
N ASP A 377 -31.68 7.95 -1.06
CA ASP A 377 -31.70 7.79 -2.53
C ASP A 377 -31.52 6.31 -2.93
N LEU A 378 -30.58 5.58 -2.31
CA LEU A 378 -30.41 4.14 -2.54
C LEU A 378 -31.65 3.34 -2.10
N LYS A 379 -32.24 3.63 -0.94
CA LYS A 379 -33.45 2.96 -0.45
C LYS A 379 -34.65 3.17 -1.38
N ASN A 380 -34.79 4.36 -1.95
CA ASN A 380 -35.77 4.64 -3.02
C ASN A 380 -35.42 3.86 -4.30
N GLY A 381 -34.14 3.79 -4.66
CA GLY A 381 -33.62 3.08 -5.83
C GLY A 381 -33.94 1.58 -5.88
N ARG A 382 -34.12 0.92 -4.72
CA ARG A 382 -34.56 -0.49 -4.66
C ARG A 382 -35.90 -0.75 -5.37
N SER A 383 -36.73 0.28 -5.61
CA SER A 383 -37.94 0.16 -6.45
C SER A 383 -37.64 -0.17 -7.92
N HIS A 384 -36.52 0.33 -8.47
CA HIS A 384 -36.09 0.02 -9.84
C HIS A 384 -35.53 -1.42 -9.95
N LEU A 385 -34.90 -1.96 -8.89
CA LEU A 385 -34.51 -3.38 -8.84
C LEU A 385 -35.74 -4.30 -8.92
N ILE A 386 -36.84 -3.94 -8.24
CA ILE A 386 -38.11 -4.68 -8.34
C ILE A 386 -38.71 -4.58 -9.75
N ALA A 387 -38.65 -3.41 -10.39
CA ALA A 387 -39.10 -3.25 -11.78
C ALA A 387 -38.27 -4.10 -12.76
N LEU A 388 -36.96 -4.18 -12.56
CA LEU A 388 -36.04 -4.99 -13.36
C LEU A 388 -36.27 -6.51 -13.17
N GLN A 389 -36.55 -6.95 -11.94
CA GLN A 389 -36.96 -8.34 -11.65
C GLN A 389 -38.29 -8.70 -12.33
N ASN A 390 -39.30 -7.85 -12.22
CA ASN A 390 -40.60 -8.08 -12.90
C ASN A 390 -40.41 -8.23 -14.42
N ALA A 391 -39.56 -7.39 -15.03
CA ALA A 391 -39.27 -7.48 -16.46
C ALA A 391 -38.49 -8.76 -16.84
N TYR A 392 -37.62 -9.27 -15.96
CA TYR A 392 -36.96 -10.58 -16.13
C TYR A 392 -37.95 -11.75 -16.03
N ASP A 393 -38.93 -11.67 -15.14
CA ASP A 393 -39.97 -12.69 -14.97
C ASP A 393 -40.91 -12.73 -16.19
N GLU A 394 -41.31 -11.56 -16.72
CA GLU A 394 -42.14 -11.46 -17.93
C GLU A 394 -41.45 -12.01 -19.20
N LEU A 395 -40.11 -11.94 -19.29
CA LEU A 395 -39.36 -12.52 -20.40
C LEU A 395 -39.48 -14.06 -20.48
N GLU A 396 -39.81 -14.77 -19.40
CA GLU A 396 -39.95 -16.25 -19.41
C GLU A 396 -41.07 -16.73 -20.35
N GLY A 397 -42.08 -15.88 -20.60
CA GLY A 397 -43.16 -16.19 -21.54
C GLY A 397 -42.76 -16.09 -23.02
N ILE A 398 -41.58 -15.57 -23.35
CA ILE A 398 -41.17 -15.20 -24.71
C ILE A 398 -40.03 -16.13 -25.19
N PRO A 399 -40.16 -16.79 -26.36
CA PRO A 399 -39.11 -17.62 -26.94
C PRO A 399 -37.80 -16.88 -27.24
N ASP A 400 -36.70 -17.62 -27.28
CA ASP A 400 -35.34 -17.16 -27.64
C ASP A 400 -34.76 -16.05 -26.74
N THR A 401 -35.34 -15.81 -25.55
CA THR A 401 -34.91 -14.76 -24.62
C THR A 401 -33.83 -15.18 -23.62
N ASP A 402 -33.49 -16.47 -23.51
CA ASP A 402 -32.60 -17.00 -22.45
C ASP A 402 -31.27 -16.24 -22.32
N SER A 403 -30.67 -15.83 -23.44
CA SER A 403 -29.42 -15.05 -23.43
C SER A 403 -29.59 -13.63 -22.86
N LEU A 404 -30.76 -13.02 -23.05
CA LEU A 404 -31.10 -11.73 -22.44
C LEU A 404 -31.45 -11.92 -20.96
N ARG A 405 -32.24 -12.95 -20.63
CA ARG A 405 -32.59 -13.31 -19.24
C ARG A 405 -31.34 -13.55 -18.40
N GLN A 406 -30.39 -14.35 -18.89
CA GLN A 406 -29.11 -14.59 -18.19
C GLN A 406 -28.36 -13.29 -17.92
N LYS A 407 -28.21 -12.40 -18.92
CA LYS A 407 -27.56 -11.09 -18.70
C LYS A 407 -28.29 -10.27 -17.63
N ILE A 408 -29.61 -10.26 -17.62
CA ILE A 408 -30.40 -9.47 -16.67
C ILE A 408 -30.29 -10.02 -15.25
N ILE A 409 -30.34 -11.34 -15.03
CA ILE A 409 -30.21 -11.88 -13.67
C ILE A 409 -28.78 -11.70 -13.12
N ASP A 410 -27.77 -11.75 -13.99
CA ASP A 410 -26.38 -11.40 -13.62
C ASP A 410 -26.26 -9.91 -13.26
N GLU A 411 -26.93 -9.02 -14.00
CA GLU A 411 -26.93 -7.57 -13.78
C GLU A 411 -27.77 -7.16 -12.54
N ILE A 412 -28.93 -7.79 -12.31
CA ILE A 412 -29.73 -7.67 -11.07
C ILE A 412 -28.88 -8.10 -9.86
N SER A 413 -28.21 -9.25 -9.94
CA SER A 413 -27.38 -9.76 -8.84
C SER A 413 -26.23 -8.80 -8.54
N THR A 414 -25.54 -8.33 -9.57
CA THR A 414 -24.43 -7.37 -9.48
C THR A 414 -24.89 -6.03 -8.88
N LEU A 415 -26.02 -5.49 -9.34
CA LEU A 415 -26.56 -4.24 -8.83
C LEU A 415 -27.08 -4.40 -7.38
N SER A 416 -27.75 -5.49 -7.04
CA SER A 416 -28.22 -5.74 -5.68
C SER A 416 -27.05 -5.86 -4.69
N GLU A 417 -25.95 -6.51 -5.07
CA GLU A 417 -24.73 -6.57 -4.24
C GLU A 417 -24.09 -5.18 -4.08
N GLN A 418 -24.03 -4.37 -5.15
CA GLN A 418 -23.52 -3.00 -5.08
C GLN A 418 -24.41 -2.10 -4.20
N TYR A 419 -25.73 -2.19 -4.30
CA TYR A 419 -26.66 -1.49 -3.41
C TYR A 419 -26.45 -1.91 -1.95
N ASP A 420 -26.41 -3.22 -1.65
CA ASP A 420 -26.25 -3.74 -0.30
C ASP A 420 -24.87 -3.42 0.33
N ASP A 421 -23.81 -3.30 -0.47
CA ASP A 421 -22.47 -2.90 -0.01
C ASP A 421 -22.37 -1.38 0.25
N VAL A 422 -22.81 -0.56 -0.72
CA VAL A 422 -22.72 0.92 -0.60
C VAL A 422 -23.70 1.46 0.43
N GLU A 423 -24.93 0.95 0.51
CA GLU A 423 -25.91 1.34 1.53
C GLU A 423 -25.36 1.05 2.93
N ARG A 424 -24.83 -0.15 3.16
CA ARG A 424 -24.24 -0.54 4.46
C ARG A 424 -23.04 0.33 4.84
N LYS A 425 -22.10 0.57 3.91
CA LYS A 425 -20.94 1.44 4.16
C LYS A 425 -21.34 2.87 4.49
N LEU A 426 -22.34 3.40 3.81
CA LEU A 426 -22.89 4.74 4.08
C LEU A 426 -23.62 4.79 5.43
N GLU A 427 -24.38 3.75 5.80
CA GLU A 427 -25.03 3.63 7.11
C GLU A 427 -24.00 3.51 8.24
N ASP A 428 -23.02 2.61 8.14
CA ASP A 428 -21.94 2.45 9.13
C ASP A 428 -21.19 3.78 9.33
N ARG A 429 -20.83 4.47 8.24
CA ARG A 429 -20.13 5.77 8.27
C ARG A 429 -21.01 6.89 8.84
N LEU A 430 -22.32 6.85 8.58
CA LEU A 430 -23.30 7.81 9.11
C LEU A 430 -23.51 7.61 10.63
N ASP A 431 -23.68 6.39 11.10
CA ASP A 431 -23.83 6.08 12.53
C ASP A 431 -22.55 6.38 13.32
N MET A 432 -21.38 6.06 12.76
CA MET A 432 -20.10 6.47 13.35
C MET A 432 -19.94 8.00 13.41
N LEU A 433 -20.41 8.74 12.40
CA LEU A 433 -20.35 10.20 12.38
C LEU A 433 -21.36 10.84 13.35
N ASN A 434 -22.58 10.32 13.45
CA ASN A 434 -23.58 10.72 14.45
C ASN A 434 -23.04 10.55 15.88
N LYS A 435 -22.42 9.39 16.15
CA LYS A 435 -21.79 9.07 17.44
C LYS A 435 -20.55 9.93 17.73
N PHE A 436 -19.76 10.25 16.70
CA PHE A 436 -18.67 11.22 16.82
C PHE A 436 -19.20 12.59 17.23
N ASP A 437 -20.23 13.10 16.54
CA ASP A 437 -20.82 14.42 16.82
C ASP A 437 -21.42 14.51 18.23
N GLU A 438 -22.13 13.49 18.71
CA GLU A 438 -22.66 13.45 20.09
C GLU A 438 -21.54 13.55 21.15
N ILE A 439 -20.45 12.80 20.96
CA ILE A 439 -19.30 12.83 21.88
C ILE A 439 -18.53 14.15 21.73
N ALA A 440 -18.44 14.72 20.53
CA ALA A 440 -17.75 15.98 20.25
C ALA A 440 -18.44 17.17 20.92
N ASP A 441 -19.78 17.27 20.86
CA ASP A 441 -20.55 18.30 21.57
C ASP A 441 -20.38 18.18 23.09
N ASN A 442 -20.36 16.95 23.62
CA ASN A 442 -20.17 16.66 25.03
C ASN A 442 -18.74 17.03 25.51
N VAL A 443 -17.72 16.73 24.70
CA VAL A 443 -16.33 17.14 24.92
C VAL A 443 -16.20 18.66 24.87
N ASN A 444 -16.66 19.31 23.80
CA ASN A 444 -16.57 20.76 23.63
C ASN A 444 -17.26 21.53 24.77
N LYS A 445 -18.42 21.07 25.24
CA LYS A 445 -19.13 21.67 26.36
C LYS A 445 -18.32 21.59 27.66
N LYS A 446 -17.84 20.41 28.03
CA LYS A 446 -17.00 20.24 29.24
C LYS A 446 -15.65 20.94 29.11
N LEU A 447 -15.13 21.06 27.89
CA LEU A 447 -13.90 21.79 27.58
C LEU A 447 -14.11 23.29 27.80
N MET A 448 -15.24 23.86 27.37
CA MET A 448 -15.65 25.22 27.73
C MET A 448 -15.83 25.40 29.24
N ASP A 449 -16.42 24.43 29.95
CA ASP A 449 -16.51 24.48 31.42
C ASP A 449 -15.10 24.53 32.06
N LEU A 450 -14.15 23.73 31.55
CA LEU A 450 -12.74 23.72 31.97
C LEU A 450 -11.99 25.02 31.62
N GLU A 451 -12.18 25.55 30.41
CA GLU A 451 -11.64 26.84 29.97
C GLU A 451 -12.17 27.97 30.86
N ASN A 452 -13.46 27.97 31.20
CA ASN A 452 -14.06 28.92 32.14
C ASN A 452 -13.51 28.77 33.56
N ASN A 453 -13.30 27.54 34.04
CA ASN A 453 -12.65 27.30 35.34
C ASN A 453 -11.22 27.89 35.37
N VAL A 454 -10.45 27.75 34.28
CA VAL A 454 -9.11 28.34 34.15
C VAL A 454 -9.16 29.87 34.19
N HIS A 455 -10.13 30.51 33.52
CA HIS A 455 -10.32 31.97 33.58
C HIS A 455 -10.77 32.49 34.95
N GLN A 456 -11.25 31.61 35.84
CA GLN A 456 -11.65 31.93 37.21
C GLN A 456 -10.60 31.57 38.27
N LEU A 457 -9.41 31.11 37.86
CA LEU A 457 -8.31 30.86 38.79
C LEU A 457 -7.81 32.17 39.40
N GLU A 458 -7.70 32.18 40.73
CA GLU A 458 -7.09 33.28 41.49
C GLU A 458 -5.59 33.41 41.15
N VAL A 459 -5.01 34.59 41.37
CA VAL A 459 -3.56 34.80 41.17
C VAL A 459 -2.76 33.88 42.10
N PRO A 460 -1.77 33.10 41.60
CA PRO A 460 -0.97 32.18 42.42
C PRO A 460 -0.44 32.80 43.71
N SER A 461 -0.83 32.21 44.84
CA SER A 461 -0.41 32.65 46.17
C SER A 461 -0.18 31.48 47.10
N ALA A 462 0.59 31.69 48.18
CA ALA A 462 0.84 30.67 49.19
C ALA A 462 -0.45 30.21 49.91
N SER A 463 -1.50 31.03 49.89
CA SER A 463 -2.84 30.73 50.42
C SER A 463 -3.70 29.82 49.53
N CYS A 464 -3.43 29.72 48.21
CA CYS A 464 -4.24 28.90 47.31
C CYS A 464 -4.15 27.40 47.65
N GLU A 465 -5.24 26.66 47.45
CA GLU A 465 -5.26 25.21 47.64
C GLU A 465 -4.80 24.45 46.39
N LEU A 466 -3.91 23.46 46.58
CA LEU A 466 -3.49 22.55 45.50
C LEU A 466 -4.65 21.62 45.04
N SER A 467 -5.65 21.40 45.92
CA SER A 467 -6.87 20.64 45.65
C SER A 467 -7.62 21.12 44.38
N VAL A 468 -7.54 22.42 44.07
CA VAL A 468 -8.15 23.03 42.89
C VAL A 468 -7.42 22.60 41.61
N ALA A 469 -6.09 22.53 41.64
CA ALA A 469 -5.30 22.01 40.53
C ALA A 469 -5.50 20.51 40.36
N ASP A 470 -5.50 19.75 41.46
CA ASP A 470 -5.73 18.30 41.45
C ASP A 470 -7.12 17.95 40.89
N LYS A 471 -8.15 18.74 41.22
CA LYS A 471 -9.47 18.63 40.58
C LYS A 471 -9.38 18.95 39.07
N GLY A 472 -8.72 20.05 38.70
CA GLY A 472 -8.49 20.45 37.31
C GLY A 472 -7.85 19.32 36.48
N PHE A 473 -6.79 18.69 36.97
CA PHE A 473 -6.15 17.55 36.31
C PHE A 473 -7.04 16.32 36.23
N ASN A 474 -7.83 16.02 37.26
CA ASN A 474 -8.80 14.92 37.20
C ASN A 474 -9.88 15.16 36.14
N ASP A 475 -10.37 16.39 35.99
CA ASP A 475 -11.38 16.73 34.97
C ASP A 475 -10.76 16.80 33.56
N VAL A 476 -9.50 17.25 33.42
CA VAL A 476 -8.69 17.13 32.18
C VAL A 476 -8.50 15.67 31.77
N ASN A 477 -8.18 14.77 32.71
CA ASN A 477 -7.95 13.35 32.40
C ASN A 477 -9.24 12.65 31.92
N LYS A 478 -10.40 12.95 32.54
CA LYS A 478 -11.72 12.48 32.05
C LYS A 478 -12.05 13.00 30.65
N LEU A 479 -11.60 14.21 30.30
CA LEU A 479 -11.69 14.70 28.92
C LEU A 479 -10.76 13.93 27.99
N ARG A 480 -9.52 13.63 28.40
CA ARG A 480 -8.58 12.84 27.60
C ARG A 480 -9.14 11.45 27.27
N GLU A 481 -9.74 10.74 28.22
CA GLU A 481 -10.48 9.50 27.98
C GLU A 481 -11.67 9.64 26.99
N SER A 482 -12.16 10.86 26.79
CA SER A 482 -13.26 11.18 25.87
C SER A 482 -12.73 11.58 24.48
N LEU A 483 -11.61 12.31 24.42
CA LEU A 483 -10.87 12.58 23.18
C LEU A 483 -10.27 11.32 22.57
N GLU A 484 -9.76 10.39 23.39
CA GLU A 484 -9.18 9.14 22.92
C GLU A 484 -10.21 8.33 22.12
N LYS A 485 -11.47 8.28 22.59
CA LYS A 485 -12.61 7.71 21.88
C LYS A 485 -13.02 8.48 20.62
N LEU A 486 -12.90 9.82 20.63
CA LEU A 486 -13.07 10.62 19.40
C LEU A 486 -11.96 10.33 18.39
N SER A 487 -10.73 10.09 18.84
CA SER A 487 -9.58 9.73 18.00
C SER A 487 -9.79 8.35 17.38
N GLU A 488 -10.20 7.34 18.16
CA GLU A 488 -10.60 6.02 17.67
C GLU A 488 -11.69 6.09 16.58
N LEU A 489 -12.73 6.92 16.80
CA LEU A 489 -13.80 7.14 15.81
C LEU A 489 -13.30 7.93 14.59
N LYS A 490 -12.38 8.87 14.76
CA LYS A 490 -11.77 9.68 13.69
C LYS A 490 -10.87 8.84 12.78
N GLU A 491 -10.16 7.85 13.31
CA GLU A 491 -9.44 6.87 12.48
C GLU A 491 -10.43 5.99 11.69
N GLN A 492 -11.53 5.54 12.29
CA GLN A 492 -12.58 4.77 11.60
C GLN A 492 -13.37 5.59 10.55
N LEU A 493 -13.52 6.90 10.76
CA LEU A 493 -14.19 7.83 9.85
C LEU A 493 -13.25 8.42 8.77
N THR A 494 -11.95 8.14 8.82
CA THR A 494 -10.99 8.59 7.82
C THR A 494 -11.41 8.07 6.44
N PRO A 495 -11.53 8.93 5.40
CA PRO A 495 -10.86 10.22 5.25
C PRO A 495 -11.71 11.48 5.55
N LEU A 496 -12.75 11.43 6.40
CA LEU A 496 -13.52 12.62 6.75
C LEU A 496 -12.67 13.70 7.45
N LEU A 497 -12.72 14.92 6.92
CA LEU A 497 -11.96 16.06 7.45
C LEU A 497 -12.56 16.65 8.74
N LYS A 498 -13.90 16.67 8.88
CA LYS A 498 -14.58 17.24 10.05
C LYS A 498 -14.14 16.57 11.37
N PRO A 499 -14.13 15.22 11.50
CA PRO A 499 -13.60 14.56 12.70
C PRO A 499 -12.14 14.89 13.00
N ALA A 500 -11.28 14.93 11.97
CA ALA A 500 -9.85 15.22 12.14
C ALA A 500 -9.62 16.62 12.72
N PHE A 501 -10.22 17.67 12.14
CA PHE A 501 -10.08 19.03 12.64
C PHE A 501 -10.71 19.22 14.03
N ALA A 502 -11.82 18.52 14.34
CA ALA A 502 -12.46 18.62 15.65
C ALA A 502 -11.60 17.98 16.77
N VAL A 503 -11.00 16.81 16.53
CA VAL A 503 -10.05 16.21 17.49
C VAL A 503 -8.85 17.13 17.68
N GLU A 504 -8.28 17.68 16.61
CA GLU A 504 -7.11 18.57 16.69
C GLU A 504 -7.41 19.89 17.45
N ASP A 505 -8.57 20.52 17.26
CA ASP A 505 -8.98 21.69 18.07
C ASP A 505 -9.08 21.32 19.56
N PHE A 506 -9.78 20.23 19.88
CA PHE A 506 -9.99 19.81 21.27
C PHE A 506 -8.68 19.42 21.96
N ASP A 507 -7.75 18.74 21.28
CA ASP A 507 -6.45 18.37 21.86
C ASP A 507 -5.60 19.60 22.13
N ASN A 508 -5.53 20.55 21.18
CA ASN A 508 -4.79 21.80 21.37
C ASN A 508 -5.36 22.63 22.54
N ARG A 509 -6.68 22.76 22.63
CA ARG A 509 -7.37 23.48 23.72
C ARG A 509 -7.21 22.78 25.07
N LEU A 510 -7.38 21.45 25.14
CA LEU A 510 -7.20 20.67 26.35
C LEU A 510 -5.73 20.69 26.83
N SER A 511 -4.78 20.64 25.90
CA SER A 511 -3.34 20.78 26.18
C SER A 511 -3.03 22.16 26.76
N ASN A 512 -3.61 23.23 26.20
CA ASN A 512 -3.46 24.59 26.74
C ASN A 512 -4.07 24.73 28.15
N VAL A 513 -5.28 24.22 28.39
CA VAL A 513 -5.92 24.16 29.72
C VAL A 513 -5.02 23.42 30.72
N ASN A 514 -4.54 22.23 30.36
CA ASN A 514 -3.64 21.42 31.20
C ASN A 514 -2.34 22.17 31.53
N LYS A 515 -1.75 22.86 30.54
CA LYS A 515 -0.54 23.67 30.73
C LYS A 515 -0.76 24.82 31.70
N ILE A 516 -1.90 25.50 31.64
CA ILE A 516 -2.21 26.60 32.57
C ILE A 516 -2.39 26.06 34.00
N PHE A 517 -3.09 24.93 34.19
CA PHE A 517 -3.15 24.27 35.50
C PHE A 517 -1.77 23.84 36.02
N GLN A 518 -0.87 23.34 35.16
CA GLN A 518 0.52 23.01 35.54
C GLN A 518 1.33 24.25 35.94
N GLN A 519 1.22 25.35 35.19
CA GLN A 519 1.89 26.61 35.54
C GLN A 519 1.37 27.15 36.88
N TRP A 520 0.04 27.18 37.05
CA TRP A 520 -0.62 27.62 38.29
C TRP A 520 -0.22 26.77 39.51
N GLN A 521 -0.22 25.44 39.38
CA GLN A 521 0.20 24.53 40.46
C GLN A 521 1.69 24.73 40.82
N ASN A 522 2.57 24.78 39.82
CA ASN A 522 4.00 24.99 40.03
C ASN A 522 4.28 26.33 40.71
N GLU A 523 3.58 27.40 40.31
CA GLU A 523 3.75 28.73 40.89
C GLU A 523 3.18 28.82 42.32
N ILE A 524 2.10 28.10 42.65
CA ILE A 524 1.62 27.93 44.03
C ILE A 524 2.63 27.14 44.88
N VAL A 525 3.18 26.04 44.36
CA VAL A 525 4.22 25.26 45.08
C VAL A 525 5.44 26.13 45.35
N HIS A 526 5.91 26.90 44.36
CA HIS A 526 6.98 27.87 44.53
C HIS A 526 6.60 28.88 45.62
N LYS A 527 5.46 29.59 45.52
CA LYS A 527 5.02 30.60 46.51
C LYS A 527 4.89 30.03 47.94
N LYS A 528 4.48 28.77 48.11
CA LYS A 528 4.49 28.10 49.43
C LYS A 528 5.91 27.84 49.93
N GLN A 529 6.84 27.41 49.07
CA GLN A 529 8.26 27.24 49.41
C GLN A 529 8.94 28.59 49.75
N GLU A 530 8.59 29.68 49.06
CA GLU A 530 9.08 31.03 49.43
C GLU A 530 8.63 31.42 50.83
N LEU A 531 7.35 31.24 51.15
CA LEU A 531 6.79 31.53 52.48
C LEU A 531 7.38 30.63 53.58
N GLU A 532 7.61 29.35 53.30
CA GLU A 532 8.25 28.43 54.25
C GLU A 532 9.72 28.83 54.51
N ALA A 533 10.46 29.21 53.46
CA ALA A 533 11.83 29.70 53.56
C ALA A 533 11.92 31.01 54.36
N GLU A 534 11.01 31.97 54.12
CA GLU A 534 10.90 33.23 54.87
C GLU A 534 10.62 32.98 56.36
N ASN A 535 9.66 32.10 56.69
CA ASN A 535 9.34 31.77 58.08
C ASN A 535 10.52 31.07 58.80
N ASN A 536 11.19 30.14 58.13
CA ASN A 536 12.33 29.42 58.70
C ASN A 536 13.54 30.35 58.93
N LEU A 537 13.87 31.21 57.96
CA LEU A 537 14.93 32.22 58.11
C LEU A 537 14.60 33.21 59.23
N SER A 538 13.38 33.75 59.25
CA SER A 538 12.92 34.65 60.31
C SER A 538 13.01 34.01 61.70
N SER A 539 12.62 32.74 61.84
CA SER A 539 12.74 31.99 63.11
C SER A 539 14.19 31.89 63.61
N LEU A 540 15.14 31.61 62.71
CA LEU A 540 16.56 31.52 63.05
C LEU A 540 17.17 32.90 63.39
N ILE A 541 16.75 33.96 62.69
CA ILE A 541 17.18 35.34 62.97
C ILE A 541 16.67 35.80 64.35
N ASN A 542 15.42 35.50 64.68
CA ASN A 542 14.86 35.80 66.01
C ASN A 542 15.62 35.07 67.14
N ASP A 543 16.09 33.84 66.91
CA ASP A 543 16.92 33.10 67.86
C ASP A 543 18.34 33.69 67.98
N PHE A 544 18.95 34.15 66.88
CA PHE A 544 20.21 34.89 66.89
C PHE A 544 20.10 36.23 67.63
N GLU A 545 19.13 37.09 67.29
CA GLU A 545 18.91 38.35 67.98
C GLU A 545 18.65 38.14 69.48
N ARG A 546 17.77 37.21 69.84
CA ARG A 546 17.44 36.95 71.25
C ARG A 546 18.65 36.43 72.04
N THR A 547 19.50 35.61 71.42
CA THR A 547 20.74 35.12 72.04
C THR A 547 21.75 36.26 72.21
N LEU A 548 21.89 37.14 71.21
CA LEU A 548 22.73 38.34 71.27
C LEU A 548 22.25 39.35 72.32
N ILE A 549 20.95 39.66 72.39
CA ILE A 549 20.37 40.55 73.40
C ILE A 549 20.60 40.02 74.81
N ASN A 550 20.47 38.71 75.03
CA ASN A 550 20.78 38.12 76.33
C ASN A 550 22.28 38.30 76.68
N ALA A 551 23.18 38.05 75.73
CA ALA A 551 24.62 38.24 75.92
C ALA A 551 25.00 39.71 76.19
N GLU A 552 24.44 40.68 75.44
CA GLU A 552 24.61 42.11 75.71
C GLU A 552 24.18 42.45 77.16
N ASN A 553 22.97 42.01 77.56
CA ASN A 553 22.44 42.27 78.90
C ASN A 553 23.26 41.65 80.03
N ASP A 554 23.82 40.45 79.83
CA ASP A 554 24.64 39.78 80.85
C ASP A 554 26.07 40.33 80.91
N PHE A 555 26.58 40.89 79.82
CA PHE A 555 27.86 41.63 79.81
C PHE A 555 27.80 42.95 80.59
N GLU A 556 26.69 43.70 80.51
CA GLU A 556 26.54 44.95 81.30
C GLU A 556 26.51 44.68 82.81
N LYS A 557 25.97 43.53 83.23
CA LYS A 557 25.92 43.10 84.64
C LYS A 557 27.27 42.57 85.16
N LEU A 558 28.25 42.38 84.29
CA LEU A 558 29.49 41.67 84.60
C LEU A 558 30.50 42.60 85.32
N GLU A 559 30.78 42.32 86.60
CA GLU A 559 31.88 42.95 87.32
C GLU A 559 33.23 42.69 86.62
N GLY A 560 34.14 43.68 86.66
CA GLY A 560 35.36 43.73 85.85
C GLY A 560 36.48 42.74 86.21
N ARG A 561 36.17 41.59 86.83
CA ARG A 561 37.16 40.58 87.23
C ARG A 561 37.58 39.72 86.04
N MET A 562 38.90 39.57 85.83
CA MET A 562 39.53 38.80 84.73
C MET A 562 38.79 37.50 84.41
N ASN A 563 38.63 36.61 85.40
CA ASN A 563 38.06 35.27 85.19
C ASN A 563 36.59 35.30 84.73
N ALA A 564 35.81 36.32 85.12
CA ALA A 564 34.43 36.47 84.65
C ALA A 564 34.39 36.97 83.20
N LEU A 565 35.19 37.98 82.87
CA LEU A 565 35.34 38.51 81.50
C LEU A 565 35.88 37.45 80.53
N LYS A 566 36.84 36.64 80.98
CA LYS A 566 37.41 35.54 80.20
C LYS A 566 36.39 34.44 79.94
N ASN A 567 35.64 33.98 80.96
CA ASN A 567 34.57 33.01 80.76
C ASN A 567 33.47 33.54 79.82
N PHE A 568 33.16 34.84 79.89
CA PHE A 568 32.21 35.47 78.96
C PHE A 568 32.73 35.42 77.51
N ARG A 569 34.00 35.77 77.29
CA ARG A 569 34.66 35.66 75.98
C ARG A 569 34.72 34.21 75.48
N ASP A 570 35.12 33.27 76.32
CA ASP A 570 35.50 31.92 75.92
C ASP A 570 34.30 30.94 75.88
N MET A 571 33.12 31.32 76.38
CA MET A 571 31.88 30.51 76.29
C MET A 571 30.67 31.26 75.71
N ILE A 572 30.41 32.51 76.10
CA ILE A 572 29.18 33.21 75.69
C ILE A 572 29.29 33.75 74.26
N LEU A 573 30.41 34.41 73.90
CA LEU A 573 30.59 34.88 72.51
C LEU A 573 30.59 33.73 71.48
N PRO A 574 31.26 32.57 71.70
CA PRO A 574 31.12 31.37 70.86
C PRO A 574 29.67 30.93 70.64
N MET A 575 28.83 30.93 71.68
CA MET A 575 27.44 30.51 71.56
C MET A 575 26.56 31.52 70.80
N VAL A 576 26.96 32.80 70.75
CA VAL A 576 26.28 33.82 69.94
C VAL A 576 26.73 33.76 68.47
N ILE A 577 28.02 33.59 68.18
CA ILE A 577 28.49 33.46 66.79
C ILE A 577 28.02 32.15 66.14
N GLU A 578 27.89 31.04 66.89
CA GLU A 578 27.30 29.81 66.37
C GLU A 578 25.87 30.03 65.82
N LYS A 579 25.09 30.92 66.45
CA LYS A 579 23.75 31.31 65.97
C LYS A 579 23.82 32.17 64.72
N SER A 580 24.80 33.05 64.60
CA SER A 580 25.06 33.86 63.39
C SER A 580 25.47 32.98 62.21
N ASP A 581 26.40 32.05 62.42
CA ASP A 581 26.94 31.19 61.38
C ASP A 581 25.88 30.18 60.89
N ARG A 582 25.05 29.63 61.79
CA ARG A 582 23.85 28.84 61.42
C ARG A 582 22.85 29.58 60.51
N VAL A 583 22.81 30.91 60.55
CA VAL A 583 22.00 31.73 59.63
C VAL A 583 22.76 32.02 58.34
N ARG A 584 24.08 32.24 58.40
CA ARG A 584 24.94 32.54 57.24
C ARG A 584 25.15 31.32 56.32
N ASP A 585 25.30 30.13 56.90
CA ASP A 585 25.47 28.86 56.18
C ASP A 585 24.16 28.41 55.49
N LEU A 586 23.01 28.95 55.91
CA LEU A 586 21.71 28.70 55.29
C LEU A 586 21.58 29.47 53.97
N ILE A 587 22.23 28.97 52.91
CA ILE A 587 22.08 29.48 51.54
C ILE A 587 20.70 29.07 51.01
N LEU A 588 19.74 29.98 51.06
CA LEU A 588 18.42 29.76 50.47
C LEU A 588 18.48 29.91 48.93
N PRO A 589 17.86 29.00 48.16
CA PRO A 589 17.77 29.12 46.70
C PRO A 589 16.73 30.17 46.26
N VAL A 590 15.75 30.48 47.12
CA VAL A 590 14.73 31.51 46.91
C VAL A 590 15.29 32.90 47.24
N ARG A 591 14.92 33.93 46.46
CA ARG A 591 15.35 35.32 46.65
C ARG A 591 14.20 36.32 46.53
N THR A 592 13.32 36.37 47.53
CA THR A 592 12.31 37.44 47.67
C THR A 592 12.92 38.72 48.26
N GLU A 593 12.23 39.85 48.16
CA GLU A 593 12.63 41.09 48.85
C GLU A 593 12.63 40.91 50.38
N ASN A 594 11.68 40.14 50.93
CA ASN A 594 11.65 39.79 52.35
C ASN A 594 12.91 39.00 52.77
N ILE A 595 13.34 37.99 52.00
CA ILE A 595 14.57 37.24 52.28
C ILE A 595 15.81 38.16 52.21
N GLN A 596 15.85 39.10 51.27
CA GLN A 596 16.95 40.08 51.18
C GLN A 596 16.97 41.04 52.38
N GLN A 597 15.81 41.52 52.84
CA GLN A 597 15.71 42.32 54.06
C GLN A 597 16.13 41.53 55.31
N LEU A 598 15.69 40.27 55.43
CA LEU A 598 16.08 39.39 56.53
C LEU A 598 17.60 39.15 56.57
N TYR A 599 18.26 38.94 55.43
CA TYR A 599 19.74 38.89 55.40
C TYR A 599 20.39 40.24 55.75
N HIS A 600 19.78 41.38 55.42
CA HIS A 600 20.27 42.69 55.86
C HIS A 600 20.15 42.88 57.38
N ASP A 601 19.07 42.38 57.99
CA ASP A 601 18.89 42.38 59.44
C ASP A 601 19.97 41.50 60.14
N VAL A 602 20.40 40.41 59.49
CA VAL A 602 21.55 39.59 59.95
C VAL A 602 22.86 40.35 59.92
N ASP A 603 23.11 41.18 58.91
CA ASP A 603 24.30 42.03 58.86
C ASP A 603 24.29 43.06 60.01
N ILE A 604 23.13 43.67 60.29
CA ILE A 604 22.96 44.62 61.42
C ILE A 604 23.22 43.92 62.77
N LEU A 605 22.69 42.72 62.96
CA LEU A 605 22.94 41.90 64.17
C LEU A 605 24.39 41.44 64.26
N THR A 606 25.04 41.12 63.13
CA THR A 606 26.47 40.79 63.07
C THR A 606 27.34 41.98 63.47
N VAL A 607 26.97 43.21 63.06
CA VAL A 607 27.63 44.44 63.52
C VAL A 607 27.44 44.66 65.03
N ARG A 608 26.25 44.41 65.60
CA ARG A 608 26.04 44.43 67.06
C ARG A 608 26.89 43.39 67.79
N PHE A 609 26.96 42.15 67.30
CA PHE A 609 27.84 41.12 67.86
C PHE A 609 29.32 41.55 67.82
N ASN A 610 29.80 42.10 66.72
CA ASN A 610 31.18 42.58 66.59
C ASN A 610 31.47 43.75 67.55
N ASN A 611 30.49 44.64 67.79
CA ASN A 611 30.59 45.69 68.79
C ASN A 611 30.63 45.13 70.22
N LEU A 612 29.79 44.13 70.55
CA LEU A 612 29.83 43.43 71.85
C LEU A 612 31.17 42.73 72.04
N SER A 613 31.65 41.98 71.04
CA SER A 613 32.94 41.28 71.05
C SER A 613 34.09 42.26 71.25
N THR A 614 34.09 43.41 70.57
CA THR A 614 35.07 44.48 70.79
C THR A 614 35.02 44.97 72.23
N ARG A 615 33.84 45.37 72.75
CA ARG A 615 33.69 45.83 74.15
C ARG A 615 34.11 44.79 75.19
N VAL A 616 33.84 43.51 74.95
CA VAL A 616 34.30 42.40 75.80
C VAL A 616 35.82 42.31 75.80
N ASN A 617 36.45 42.35 74.62
CA ASN A 617 37.90 42.32 74.51
C ASN A 617 38.56 43.57 75.10
N ASP A 618 37.98 44.77 74.95
CA ASP A 618 38.49 46.00 75.56
C ASP A 618 38.42 45.94 77.10
N LYS A 619 37.28 45.54 77.67
CA LYS A 619 37.09 45.40 79.12
C LYS A 619 37.96 44.27 79.69
N LEU A 620 38.18 43.19 78.94
CA LEU A 620 39.11 42.10 79.26
C LEU A 620 40.58 42.55 79.17
N ASN A 621 40.97 43.32 78.15
CA ASN A 621 42.31 43.86 77.98
C ASN A 621 42.62 44.84 79.12
N HIS A 622 41.69 45.72 79.49
CA HIS A 622 41.87 46.64 80.60
C HIS A 622 41.99 45.90 81.95
N ALA A 623 41.18 44.85 82.18
CA ALA A 623 41.35 43.98 83.34
C ALA A 623 42.72 43.27 83.34
N LYS A 624 43.19 42.83 82.15
CA LYS A 624 44.52 42.23 81.95
C LYS A 624 45.64 43.23 82.19
N GLU A 625 45.46 44.50 81.82
CA GLU A 625 46.41 45.58 82.07
C GLU A 625 46.49 45.89 83.57
N GLN A 626 45.36 45.93 84.30
CA GLN A 626 45.36 46.09 85.75
C GLN A 626 45.97 44.88 86.48
N GLU A 627 45.66 43.65 86.06
CA GLU A 627 46.24 42.42 86.64
C GLU A 627 47.74 42.31 86.32
N ASN A 628 48.16 42.54 85.07
CA ASN A 628 49.57 42.64 84.70
C ASN A 628 50.29 43.78 85.45
N LEU A 629 49.64 44.93 85.69
CA LEU A 629 50.24 46.05 86.42
C LEU A 629 50.41 45.71 87.90
N LEU A 630 49.43 45.05 88.51
CA LEU A 630 49.50 44.52 89.86
C LEU A 630 50.64 43.49 89.97
N ASP A 631 50.64 42.47 89.11
CA ASP A 631 51.66 41.42 89.08
C ASP A 631 53.04 41.98 88.75
N ASN A 632 53.16 42.99 87.88
CA ASN A 632 54.44 43.65 87.59
C ASN A 632 54.94 44.43 88.81
N ILE A 633 54.11 45.26 89.44
CA ILE A 633 54.52 46.05 90.62
C ILE A 633 54.78 45.15 91.83
N GLN A 634 53.99 44.11 92.04
CA GLN A 634 54.22 43.09 93.07
C GLN A 634 55.52 42.34 92.80
N ARG A 635 55.76 41.86 91.56
CA ARG A 635 56.99 41.18 91.14
C ARG A 635 58.22 42.08 91.15
N GLU A 636 58.06 43.38 90.86
CA GLU A 636 59.13 44.38 91.00
C GLU A 636 59.44 44.62 92.48
N LEU A 637 58.44 44.78 93.35
CA LEU A 637 58.65 44.87 94.79
C LEU A 637 59.21 43.57 95.39
N ASP A 638 58.79 42.39 94.93
CA ASP A 638 59.37 41.11 95.33
C ASP A 638 60.82 40.97 94.86
N ASN A 639 61.15 41.46 93.64
CA ASN A 639 62.51 41.44 93.10
C ASN A 639 63.41 42.49 93.80
N ILE A 640 62.89 43.67 94.13
CA ILE A 640 63.61 44.70 94.89
C ILE A 640 63.74 44.29 96.37
N GLU A 641 62.73 43.66 96.97
CA GLU A 641 62.79 43.06 98.31
C GLU A 641 63.77 41.89 98.36
N GLN A 642 63.70 40.96 97.39
CA GLN A 642 64.63 39.85 97.29
C GLN A 642 66.04 40.37 97.13
N LYS A 643 66.31 41.31 96.19
CA LYS A 643 67.63 41.94 96.07
C LYS A 643 68.07 42.69 97.32
N ALA A 644 67.19 43.44 97.97
CA ALA A 644 67.52 44.17 99.20
C ALA A 644 67.86 43.22 100.36
N ASN A 645 67.15 42.09 100.46
CA ASN A 645 67.46 41.03 101.42
C ASN A 645 68.68 40.19 100.99
N ASP A 646 68.92 40.00 99.70
CA ASP A 646 70.13 39.38 99.16
C ASP A 646 71.34 40.23 99.51
N PHE A 647 71.27 41.56 99.34
CA PHE A 647 72.28 42.48 99.86
C PHE A 647 72.38 42.40 101.39
N LEU A 648 71.27 42.48 102.13
CA LEU A 648 71.30 42.39 103.60
C LEU A 648 71.98 41.10 104.09
N ASN A 649 71.69 39.96 103.44
CA ASN A 649 72.29 38.65 103.70
C ASN A 649 73.76 38.57 103.25
N LYS A 650 74.08 39.11 102.07
CA LYS A 650 75.43 39.22 101.50
C LYS A 650 76.34 39.93 102.51
N TYR A 651 75.92 41.11 102.99
CA TYR A 651 76.64 41.91 104.00
C TYR A 651 76.58 41.41 105.45
N ILE A 652 75.95 40.25 105.75
CA ILE A 652 76.21 39.52 107.01
C ILE A 652 77.69 39.09 107.05
N THR A 653 78.27 38.82 105.88
CA THR A 653 79.73 38.73 105.69
C THR A 653 80.21 39.98 104.97
N SER A 654 81.36 40.51 105.35
CA SER A 654 81.95 41.68 104.68
C SER A 654 82.07 41.49 103.16
N GLN A 655 81.99 42.54 102.35
CA GLN A 655 82.05 42.44 100.87
C GLN A 655 83.19 43.23 100.23
N ASP A 656 83.69 42.74 99.10
CA ASP A 656 84.85 43.25 98.37
C ASP A 656 84.62 44.67 97.83
N LEU A 657 85.62 45.56 97.83
CA LEU A 657 85.40 47.01 97.62
C LEU A 657 84.65 47.37 96.32
N SER A 658 84.98 46.76 95.18
CA SER A 658 84.27 47.06 93.93
C SER A 658 82.80 46.68 94.01
N ILE A 659 82.53 45.54 94.67
CA ILE A 659 81.17 45.10 95.00
C ILE A 659 80.55 46.02 96.06
N ALA A 660 81.30 46.56 97.02
CA ALA A 660 80.78 47.53 97.97
C ALA A 660 80.35 48.85 97.31
N ILE A 661 81.14 49.37 96.36
CA ILE A 661 80.80 50.57 95.60
C ILE A 661 79.63 50.30 94.65
N GLU A 662 79.68 49.21 93.88
CA GLU A 662 78.62 48.87 92.94
C GLU A 662 77.32 48.48 93.66
N ASP A 663 77.38 47.72 94.75
CA ASP A 663 76.22 47.44 95.60
C ASP A 663 75.72 48.71 96.29
N PHE A 664 76.58 49.68 96.67
CA PHE A 664 76.14 50.96 97.22
C PHE A 664 75.38 51.78 96.16
N ASP A 665 75.90 51.86 94.94
CA ASP A 665 75.24 52.52 93.80
C ASP A 665 73.98 51.75 93.35
N GLN A 666 73.98 50.42 93.40
CA GLN A 666 72.82 49.57 93.11
C GLN A 666 71.78 49.59 94.26
N LEU A 667 72.18 49.71 95.52
CA LEU A 667 71.27 49.90 96.66
C LEU A 667 70.63 51.28 96.61
N HIS A 668 71.38 52.31 96.23
CA HIS A 668 70.84 53.63 95.86
C HIS A 668 69.88 53.51 94.67
N SER A 669 70.28 52.85 93.59
CA SER A 669 69.44 52.68 92.39
C SER A 669 68.19 51.86 92.70
N LEU A 670 68.25 50.84 93.55
CA LEU A 670 67.09 50.08 94.02
C LEU A 670 66.17 50.92 94.90
N LEU A 671 66.72 51.79 95.75
CA LEU A 671 65.95 52.75 96.56
C LEU A 671 65.16 53.72 95.68
N ASP A 672 65.76 54.15 94.56
CA ASP A 672 65.14 55.03 93.55
C ASP A 672 64.21 54.26 92.58
N GLN A 673 64.46 52.97 92.34
CA GLN A 673 63.61 52.07 91.54
C GLN A 673 62.32 51.63 92.27
N ILE A 674 62.17 51.85 93.59
CA ILE A 674 60.92 51.54 94.31
C ILE A 674 59.77 52.30 93.63
N PRO A 675 58.82 51.62 92.94
CA PRO A 675 57.98 52.22 91.89
C PRO A 675 56.77 52.97 92.47
N THR A 676 57.05 53.91 93.37
CA THR A 676 56.09 54.57 94.28
C THR A 676 55.01 55.32 93.51
N SER A 677 55.36 55.94 92.38
CA SER A 677 54.43 56.62 91.48
C SER A 677 53.64 55.67 90.56
N ALA A 678 54.11 54.44 90.33
CA ALA A 678 53.34 53.45 89.56
C ALA A 678 52.19 52.88 90.41
N MET A 679 52.45 52.63 91.71
CA MET A 679 51.47 52.15 92.68
C MET A 679 50.22 53.04 92.78
N GLU A 680 50.35 54.36 92.66
CA GLU A 680 49.22 55.30 92.73
C GLU A 680 48.12 55.00 91.68
N ASN A 681 48.50 54.44 90.52
CA ASN A 681 47.60 54.15 89.39
C ASN A 681 46.79 52.85 89.52
N ILE A 682 47.02 52.05 90.58
CA ILE A 682 46.24 50.85 90.85
C ILE A 682 44.86 51.27 91.37
N THR A 683 43.80 50.85 90.67
CA THR A 683 42.42 51.24 90.99
C THR A 683 41.85 50.54 92.24
N GLU A 684 42.34 49.34 92.58
CA GLU A 684 41.91 48.59 93.77
C GLU A 684 42.69 49.04 95.01
N CYS A 685 42.12 50.00 95.74
CA CYS A 685 42.76 50.69 96.87
C CYS A 685 43.38 49.78 97.95
N GLU A 686 42.72 48.65 98.27
CA GLU A 686 43.17 47.76 99.35
C GLU A 686 44.47 47.02 98.99
N LEU A 687 44.60 46.59 97.72
CA LEU A 687 45.85 46.01 97.20
C LEU A 687 46.95 47.07 97.10
N ARG A 688 46.61 48.27 96.62
CA ARG A 688 47.55 49.41 96.55
C ARG A 688 48.16 49.77 97.90
N GLU A 689 47.35 49.81 98.96
CA GLU A 689 47.85 50.08 100.31
C GLU A 689 48.82 49.00 100.82
N ASN A 690 48.60 47.73 100.46
CA ASN A 690 49.48 46.64 100.87
C ASN A 690 50.84 46.71 100.13
N LEU A 691 50.83 47.06 98.84
CA LEU A 691 52.05 47.33 98.07
C LEU A 691 52.86 48.51 98.64
N LEU A 692 52.19 49.60 99.03
CA LEU A 692 52.85 50.76 99.66
C LEU A 692 53.49 50.41 101.01
N LYS A 693 52.80 49.67 101.88
CA LYS A 693 53.35 49.18 103.17
C LYS A 693 54.57 48.27 102.97
N LYS A 694 54.56 47.45 101.91
CA LYS A 694 55.70 46.62 101.51
C LYS A 694 56.87 47.49 101.00
N ALA A 695 56.62 48.43 100.11
CA ALA A 695 57.61 49.37 99.57
C ALA A 695 58.38 50.12 100.67
N ASP A 696 57.67 50.69 101.66
CA ASP A 696 58.31 51.39 102.79
C ASP A 696 59.10 50.44 103.71
N THR A 697 58.74 49.16 103.81
CA THR A 697 59.51 48.17 104.57
C THR A 697 60.88 47.94 103.91
N ILE A 698 60.89 47.68 102.60
CA ILE A 698 62.11 47.45 101.80
C ILE A 698 63.04 48.68 101.82
N LYS A 699 62.45 49.87 101.67
CA LYS A 699 63.13 51.17 101.71
C LYS A 699 63.92 51.41 103.00
N ASN A 700 63.44 50.88 104.13
CA ASN A 700 64.12 50.94 105.42
C ASN A 700 65.20 49.85 105.57
N GLN A 701 64.98 48.65 105.02
CA GLN A 701 66.01 47.59 104.99
C GLN A 701 67.25 48.04 104.22
N ILE A 702 67.09 48.60 103.01
CA ILE A 702 68.17 49.15 102.17
C ILE A 702 69.00 50.19 102.95
N LYS A 703 68.34 51.17 103.56
CA LYS A 703 69.04 52.28 104.24
C LYS A 703 69.87 51.86 105.45
N ASN A 704 69.42 50.86 106.21
CA ASN A 704 70.16 50.36 107.37
C ASN A 704 71.50 49.71 107.00
N LEU A 705 71.61 49.21 105.77
CA LEU A 705 72.83 48.61 105.22
C LEU A 705 73.74 49.64 104.55
N LEU A 706 73.14 50.62 103.87
CA LEU A 706 73.83 51.60 103.03
C LEU A 706 74.74 52.56 103.83
N VAL A 707 74.31 53.00 105.02
CA VAL A 707 75.04 54.02 105.81
C VAL A 707 76.38 53.53 106.40
N PRO A 708 76.49 52.33 107.02
CA PRO A 708 77.80 51.86 107.50
C PRO A 708 78.71 51.40 106.35
N LEU A 709 78.12 50.87 105.27
CA LEU A 709 78.81 50.49 104.04
C LEU A 709 79.60 51.67 103.43
N GLU A 710 78.97 52.84 103.29
CA GLU A 710 79.59 54.09 102.79
C GLU A 710 80.86 54.50 103.58
N LYS A 711 80.91 54.22 104.87
CA LYS A 711 82.05 54.55 105.73
C LYS A 711 83.24 53.63 105.44
N ASP A 712 82.99 52.33 105.35
CA ASP A 712 84.05 51.34 105.17
C ASP A 712 84.55 51.29 103.72
N ILE A 713 83.70 51.64 102.73
CA ILE A 713 84.11 51.91 101.34
C ILE A 713 85.29 52.90 101.29
N ARG A 714 85.20 54.04 101.99
CA ARG A 714 86.25 55.07 101.97
C ARG A 714 87.55 54.62 102.61
N ASN A 715 87.46 53.92 103.74
CA ASN A 715 88.64 53.36 104.43
C ASN A 715 89.39 52.36 103.53
N GLU A 716 88.65 51.62 102.71
CA GLU A 716 89.21 50.62 101.81
C GLU A 716 89.67 51.23 100.47
N GLN A 717 89.02 52.29 99.98
CA GLN A 717 89.50 53.08 98.82
C GLN A 717 90.89 53.66 99.06
N GLU A 718 91.18 54.18 100.26
CA GLU A 718 92.50 54.72 100.60
C GLU A 718 93.57 53.60 100.68
N LEU A 719 93.21 52.43 101.23
CA LEU A 719 94.09 51.25 101.24
C LEU A 719 94.35 50.72 99.82
N MET A 720 93.32 50.69 98.98
CA MET A 720 93.42 50.30 97.57
C MET A 720 94.20 51.29 96.72
N HIS A 721 94.33 52.57 97.12
CA HIS A 721 95.19 53.53 96.44
C HIS A 721 96.68 53.25 96.72
N ASP A 722 97.06 53.02 97.98
CA ASP A 722 98.39 52.52 98.37
C ASP A 722 98.70 51.19 97.66
N LEU A 723 97.72 50.28 97.60
CA LEU A 723 97.82 49.02 96.87
C LEU A 723 98.11 49.26 95.39
N HIS A 724 97.37 50.18 94.76
CA HIS A 724 97.47 50.50 93.34
C HIS A 724 98.85 51.09 92.97
N GLU A 725 99.47 51.92 93.81
CA GLU A 725 100.84 52.41 93.56
C GLU A 725 101.85 51.24 93.50
N ILE A 726 101.69 50.25 94.39
CA ILE A 726 102.52 49.04 94.41
C ILE A 726 102.18 48.11 93.24
N LEU A 727 100.90 47.94 92.88
CA LEU A 727 100.48 47.14 91.72
C LEU A 727 100.94 47.74 90.38
N CYS A 728 100.99 49.08 90.26
CA CYS A 728 101.56 49.76 89.10
C CYS A 728 103.08 49.56 89.02
N THR A 729 103.79 49.71 90.14
CA THR A 729 105.25 49.45 90.17
C THR A 729 105.61 47.98 90.10
N LEU A 730 104.70 47.06 90.45
CA LEU A 730 104.79 45.63 90.15
C LEU A 730 104.74 45.45 88.63
N THR A 731 103.65 45.89 88.01
CA THR A 731 103.37 45.72 86.57
C THR A 731 104.55 46.18 85.71
N SER A 732 105.13 47.35 86.01
CA SER A 732 106.34 47.90 85.36
C SER A 732 107.58 46.98 85.34
N ILE A 733 107.58 45.91 86.13
CA ILE A 733 108.66 44.93 86.22
C ILE A 733 108.28 43.65 85.48
N GLY A 734 106.98 43.35 85.40
CA GLY A 734 106.41 42.36 84.50
C GLY A 734 106.73 42.63 83.02
N ASP A 735 107.03 43.89 82.70
CA ASP A 735 107.23 44.36 81.33
C ASP A 735 108.59 43.98 80.72
N ASP A 736 109.70 43.87 81.47
CA ASP A 736 110.95 43.29 80.93
C ASP A 736 111.06 41.77 81.22
N VAL A 737 110.27 41.27 82.18
CA VAL A 737 110.07 39.86 82.59
C VAL A 737 109.73 38.97 81.36
N ILE A 738 109.12 39.61 80.36
CA ILE A 738 108.89 39.28 78.94
C ILE A 738 110.16 39.05 78.05
N ALA A 739 111.38 38.87 78.58
CA ALA A 739 112.59 38.87 77.74
C ALA A 739 113.02 37.53 77.04
N VAL A 740 112.18 36.90 76.18
CA VAL A 740 112.52 35.79 75.21
C VAL A 740 113.26 34.54 75.79
N ASP A 741 113.73 33.46 75.14
CA ASP A 741 113.61 32.92 73.77
C ASP A 741 113.50 31.35 73.86
N PRO A 742 112.77 30.61 72.99
CA PRO A 742 112.02 29.37 73.33
C PRO A 742 112.29 28.10 72.45
N ILE A 743 113.54 27.83 72.04
CA ILE A 743 113.78 26.87 70.91
C ILE A 743 114.11 25.43 71.37
N THR A 744 114.54 25.23 72.62
CA THR A 744 115.09 23.94 73.12
C THR A 744 114.07 23.12 73.90
N GLU A 745 113.72 21.92 73.41
CA GLU A 745 112.50 21.15 73.79
C GLU A 745 111.23 22.04 73.80
N PRO A 746 111.30 23.11 73.01
CA PRO A 746 110.92 24.48 73.34
C PRO A 746 110.88 25.00 74.82
N SER A 747 110.87 24.15 75.85
CA SER A 747 110.63 24.42 77.27
C SER A 747 111.70 25.21 78.06
N GLN A 748 112.97 25.15 77.64
CA GLN A 748 114.08 25.42 78.56
C GLN A 748 114.36 26.92 78.85
N GLN A 749 113.92 27.84 78.01
CA GLN A 749 114.64 29.10 77.80
C GLN A 749 113.76 30.37 77.72
N LEU A 750 114.32 31.58 77.85
CA LEU A 750 115.67 31.89 78.35
C LEU A 750 115.62 32.28 79.82
N GLU A 751 116.52 31.65 80.60
CA GLU A 751 117.45 32.18 81.63
C GLU A 751 117.49 33.69 81.97
N SER A 752 117.06 34.59 81.08
CA SER A 752 117.09 36.03 81.27
C SER A 752 115.68 36.67 81.32
N ILE A 753 114.71 36.39 82.19
CA ILE A 753 114.67 35.75 83.53
C ILE A 753 115.58 36.45 84.59
N GLY A 754 116.48 37.36 84.18
CA GLY A 754 117.57 37.85 85.04
C GLY A 754 117.68 39.36 85.29
N GLN A 755 117.26 40.25 84.37
CA GLN A 755 117.42 41.71 84.53
C GLN A 755 116.48 42.33 85.59
N LEU A 756 115.74 41.51 86.32
CA LEU A 756 114.32 41.74 86.58
C LEU A 756 113.93 41.45 88.00
N THR A 757 114.43 40.32 88.46
CA THR A 757 114.88 40.02 89.82
C THR A 757 115.45 41.24 90.58
N GLU A 758 116.12 42.17 89.90
CA GLU A 758 116.64 43.41 90.51
C GLU A 758 115.59 44.51 90.72
N ASN A 759 114.70 44.79 89.76
CA ASN A 759 113.70 45.84 89.94
C ASN A 759 112.71 45.47 91.07
N LEU A 760 112.37 44.17 91.17
CA LEU A 760 111.53 43.61 92.25
C LEU A 760 112.07 43.90 93.65
N ARG A 761 113.41 43.95 93.79
CA ARG A 761 114.09 44.09 95.08
C ARG A 761 113.85 45.45 95.75
N LYS A 762 113.61 46.51 94.99
CA LYS A 762 113.29 47.85 95.52
C LYS A 762 111.82 47.96 95.91
N LEU A 763 110.95 47.32 95.14
CA LEU A 763 109.51 47.37 95.34
C LEU A 763 109.07 46.71 96.66
N LYS A 764 109.75 45.63 97.05
CA LYS A 764 109.57 44.95 98.34
C LYS A 764 109.58 45.89 99.55
N GLY A 765 110.42 46.94 99.54
CA GLY A 765 110.48 47.92 100.64
C GLY A 765 109.27 48.86 100.76
N LYS A 766 108.36 48.89 99.78
CA LYS A 766 107.04 49.54 99.90
C LYS A 766 105.98 48.58 100.41
N VAL A 767 106.02 47.32 99.95
CA VAL A 767 105.08 46.23 100.33
C VAL A 767 104.94 46.11 101.85
N GLU A 768 106.07 46.01 102.56
CA GLU A 768 106.12 45.81 104.01
C GLU A 768 105.37 46.90 104.83
N LYS A 769 105.16 48.10 104.27
CA LYS A 769 104.36 49.16 104.91
C LYS A 769 102.85 49.03 104.68
N VAL A 770 102.43 48.48 103.54
CA VAL A 770 101.01 48.28 103.22
C VAL A 770 100.50 47.01 103.93
N GLU A 771 101.33 45.97 104.02
CA GLU A 771 101.10 44.80 104.88
C GLU A 771 100.85 45.18 106.35
N GLY A 772 101.56 46.18 106.87
CA GLY A 772 101.32 46.73 108.20
C GLY A 772 99.94 47.39 108.41
N LYS A 773 99.28 47.87 107.34
CA LYS A 773 97.88 48.35 107.39
C LYS A 773 96.87 47.19 107.28
N LEU A 774 97.19 46.18 106.48
CA LEU A 774 96.34 45.03 106.19
C LEU A 774 96.04 44.13 107.39
N GLN A 775 96.90 44.14 108.43
CA GLN A 775 96.68 43.39 109.67
C GLN A 775 95.64 44.02 110.63
N SER A 776 94.87 45.01 110.17
CA SER A 776 93.74 45.61 110.92
C SER A 776 92.41 44.95 110.56
N SER A 777 91.56 44.72 111.56
CA SER A 777 90.29 43.98 111.43
C SER A 777 89.30 44.61 110.44
N GLU A 778 88.57 43.76 109.73
CA GLU A 778 87.59 44.13 108.69
C GLU A 778 86.33 44.84 109.23
N GLY A 779 85.62 45.54 108.34
CA GLY A 779 84.34 46.21 108.59
C GLY A 779 83.18 45.57 107.81
N MET A 780 82.21 46.38 107.33
CA MET A 780 81.21 45.89 106.36
C MET A 780 81.79 45.67 104.96
N VAL A 781 82.81 46.43 104.60
CA VAL A 781 83.65 46.14 103.43
C VAL A 781 84.76 45.19 103.90
N LYS A 782 84.98 44.10 103.16
CA LYS A 782 86.17 43.26 103.32
C LYS A 782 87.40 44.15 103.20
N ARG A 783 88.47 43.81 103.92
CA ARG A 783 89.80 44.20 103.45
C ARG A 783 89.91 43.63 102.05
N ALA A 784 90.03 44.48 101.03
CA ALA A 784 90.07 44.07 99.64
C ALA A 784 91.20 43.06 99.53
N LEU A 785 90.85 41.79 99.33
CA LEU A 785 91.77 40.71 99.66
C LEU A 785 93.02 40.88 98.83
N VAL A 786 94.13 41.13 99.52
CA VAL A 786 95.49 41.24 98.97
C VAL A 786 95.95 39.81 98.67
N THR A 787 95.25 39.29 97.66
CA THR A 787 95.31 37.98 97.00
C THR A 787 96.52 37.93 96.08
N ASP A 788 96.75 39.03 95.37
CA ASP A 788 98.09 39.56 95.16
C ASP A 788 98.69 39.95 96.51
N ASP A 789 99.06 38.94 97.29
CA ASP A 789 100.28 38.95 98.09
C ASP A 789 101.30 39.77 97.30
N LEU A 790 101.59 41.02 97.68
CA LEU A 790 102.36 41.93 96.80
C LEU A 790 103.82 41.48 96.71
N TYR A 791 104.28 40.76 97.74
CA TYR A 791 105.50 40.00 97.80
C TYR A 791 105.44 38.77 96.86
N GLY A 792 104.28 38.12 96.75
CA GLY A 792 103.96 37.01 95.84
C GLY A 792 103.65 37.40 94.39
N ARG A 793 103.18 38.62 94.11
CA ARG A 793 103.13 39.20 92.76
C ARG A 793 104.51 39.71 92.35
N ILE A 794 105.38 40.06 93.31
CA ILE A 794 106.83 40.10 93.07
C ILE A 794 107.34 38.71 92.59
N VAL A 795 106.74 37.60 93.03
CA VAL A 795 107.04 36.23 92.51
C VAL A 795 106.28 35.91 91.20
N GLN A 796 105.07 36.41 90.94
CA GLN A 796 104.45 36.31 89.60
C GLN A 796 105.31 37.02 88.53
N LEU A 797 106.03 38.06 88.92
CA LEU A 797 106.97 38.77 88.07
C LEU A 797 108.40 38.21 88.23
N GLN A 798 108.50 37.04 88.86
CA GLN A 798 109.48 35.99 88.60
C GLN A 798 108.88 34.84 87.76
N ASN A 799 107.65 34.97 87.21
CA ASN A 799 106.98 33.95 86.37
C ASN A 799 106.56 34.45 84.97
N ALA A 800 106.15 35.71 84.77
CA ALA A 800 105.95 36.26 83.41
C ALA A 800 107.27 36.36 82.59
N LEU A 801 108.35 35.91 83.23
CA LEU A 801 109.44 35.01 82.80
C LEU A 801 108.98 33.86 81.85
N ASP A 802 108.02 34.18 80.98
CA ASP A 802 107.14 33.33 80.19
C ASP A 802 106.92 33.90 78.76
N ASP A 803 107.55 35.00 78.34
CA ASP A 803 107.69 35.25 76.87
C ASP A 803 108.68 34.25 76.23
N LYS A 804 109.67 33.90 77.06
CA LYS A 804 110.34 32.61 77.22
C LYS A 804 109.49 31.43 76.75
N LYS A 805 108.17 31.46 77.01
CA LYS A 805 107.20 30.39 76.73
C LYS A 805 106.58 30.45 75.32
N ARG A 806 106.86 31.45 74.46
CA ARG A 806 105.97 31.75 73.32
C ARG A 806 106.28 31.04 72.01
N LYS A 807 107.53 31.02 71.55
CA LYS A 807 107.93 30.25 70.35
C LYS A 807 107.97 28.73 70.61
N LEU A 808 107.54 28.27 71.81
CA LEU A 808 107.00 26.91 72.01
C LEU A 808 105.80 26.65 71.08
N THR A 809 104.93 27.63 70.94
CA THR A 809 103.55 27.41 70.51
C THR A 809 103.42 27.12 69.02
N ASP A 810 104.26 27.69 68.16
CA ASP A 810 104.18 27.43 66.72
C ASP A 810 104.54 25.97 66.39
N ARG A 811 105.55 25.41 67.09
CA ARG A 811 105.93 23.99 67.00
C ARG A 811 104.84 23.03 67.48
N ALA A 812 103.87 23.49 68.27
CA ALA A 812 102.74 22.68 68.71
C ALA A 812 101.61 22.57 67.66
N LYS A 813 101.53 23.49 66.69
CA LYS A 813 100.45 23.51 65.68
C LYS A 813 100.55 22.34 64.69
N LEU A 814 101.78 21.96 64.33
CA LEU A 814 102.11 20.82 63.48
C LEU A 814 101.57 19.48 64.00
N TYR A 815 101.67 19.29 65.33
CA TYR A 815 101.18 18.10 66.01
C TYR A 815 99.64 17.93 65.93
N ALA A 816 98.89 19.00 65.63
CA ALA A 816 97.43 18.99 65.65
C ALA A 816 96.78 18.54 64.32
N ILE A 817 97.31 18.96 63.17
CA ILE A 817 96.60 18.80 61.86
C ILE A 817 96.87 17.42 61.23
N THR A 818 97.99 16.78 61.59
CA THR A 818 98.40 15.43 61.13
C THR A 818 97.30 14.36 61.23
N PRO A 819 96.58 14.18 62.37
CA PRO A 819 95.53 13.16 62.48
C PRO A 819 94.28 13.42 61.61
N GLU A 820 93.83 14.66 61.40
CA GLU A 820 92.54 14.92 60.73
C GLU A 820 92.55 14.50 59.24
N ILE A 821 93.68 14.71 58.55
CA ILE A 821 93.91 14.22 57.18
C ILE A 821 93.84 12.68 57.10
N SER A 822 94.11 11.98 58.21
CA SER A 822 94.01 10.52 58.28
C SER A 822 92.56 10.03 58.45
N LEU A 823 91.68 10.81 59.08
CA LEU A 823 90.26 10.44 59.25
C LEU A 823 89.46 10.52 57.94
N ILE A 824 89.79 11.48 57.06
CA ILE A 824 89.14 11.58 55.75
C ILE A 824 89.47 10.36 54.87
N ASN A 825 90.68 9.81 54.98
CA ASN A 825 91.11 8.58 54.30
C ASN A 825 90.19 7.38 54.65
N GLU A 826 90.00 7.13 55.95
CA GLU A 826 89.11 6.05 56.42
C GLU A 826 87.66 6.26 55.97
N SER A 827 87.17 7.51 56.02
CA SER A 827 85.81 7.84 55.58
C SER A 827 85.59 7.57 54.08
N VAL A 828 86.59 7.79 53.22
CA VAL A 828 86.49 7.50 51.78
C VAL A 828 86.58 6.00 51.52
N GLN A 829 87.48 5.29 52.21
CA GLN A 829 87.64 3.85 52.02
C GLN A 829 86.41 3.05 52.48
N ASN A 830 85.73 3.46 53.55
CA ASN A 830 84.50 2.80 54.01
C ASN A 830 83.37 2.90 52.98
N TYR A 831 83.19 4.07 52.35
CA TYR A 831 82.12 4.29 51.36
C TYR A 831 82.28 3.40 50.11
N VAL A 832 83.53 3.13 49.70
CA VAL A 832 83.85 2.16 48.64
C VAL A 832 83.44 0.74 49.04
N ASN A 833 83.70 0.35 50.30
CA ASN A 833 83.40 -0.99 50.80
C ASN A 833 81.88 -1.26 50.91
N GLU A 834 81.06 -0.23 51.10
CA GLU A 834 79.59 -0.34 51.15
C GLU A 834 78.99 -0.51 49.75
N MET A 835 79.47 0.23 48.75
CA MET A 835 79.08 0.07 47.34
C MET A 835 79.36 -1.34 46.79
N GLU A 836 80.43 -2.00 47.23
CA GLU A 836 80.75 -3.37 46.80
C GLU A 836 79.87 -4.45 47.44
N GLN A 837 79.08 -4.13 48.48
CA GLN A 837 78.19 -5.09 49.16
C GLN A 837 76.70 -4.92 48.83
N ILE A 838 76.25 -3.71 48.49
CA ILE A 838 74.85 -3.45 48.10
C ILE A 838 74.84 -2.76 46.72
N PRO A 839 74.61 -3.51 45.62
CA PRO A 839 74.51 -2.91 44.29
C PRO A 839 73.31 -1.96 44.20
N LEU A 840 73.60 -0.68 43.95
CA LEU A 840 72.62 0.40 43.77
C LEU A 840 71.75 0.10 42.54
N GLN A 841 70.45 -0.10 42.74
CA GLN A 841 69.56 -0.67 41.73
C GLN A 841 68.90 0.42 40.86
N THR A 842 68.57 1.57 41.45
CA THR A 842 67.97 2.71 40.74
C THR A 842 69.02 3.74 40.27
N VAL A 843 68.64 4.58 39.30
CA VAL A 843 69.52 5.66 38.81
C VAL A 843 69.62 6.78 39.84
N GLU A 844 68.57 6.98 40.63
CA GLU A 844 68.45 7.93 41.73
C GLU A 844 69.45 7.61 42.85
N GLU A 845 69.55 6.33 43.26
CA GLU A 845 70.55 5.84 44.24
C GLU A 845 71.99 6.13 43.79
N GLN A 846 72.29 5.89 42.51
CA GLN A 846 73.64 6.09 41.95
C GLN A 846 74.03 7.57 41.86
N ASN A 847 73.07 8.48 41.65
CA ASN A 847 73.32 9.92 41.65
C ASN A 847 73.51 10.49 43.07
N ALA A 848 72.77 10.00 44.07
CA ALA A 848 72.91 10.44 45.46
C ALA A 848 74.32 10.17 45.99
N ALA A 849 74.84 8.97 45.78
CA ALA A 849 76.16 8.54 46.24
C ALA A 849 77.33 9.30 45.57
N LEU A 850 77.12 9.87 44.38
CA LEU A 850 78.10 10.72 43.70
C LEU A 850 78.30 12.05 44.46
N SER A 851 77.22 12.63 45.00
CA SER A 851 77.27 13.94 45.66
C SER A 851 78.00 13.92 47.02
N GLU A 852 77.90 12.83 47.78
CA GLU A 852 78.57 12.73 49.09
C GLU A 852 80.10 12.66 48.95
N LEU A 853 80.60 11.91 47.96
CA LEU A 853 82.03 11.80 47.67
C LEU A 853 82.63 13.15 47.19
N GLU A 854 81.87 13.97 46.46
CA GLU A 854 82.28 15.35 46.16
C GLU A 854 82.32 16.25 47.41
N GLY A 855 81.46 16.02 48.40
CA GLY A 855 81.51 16.71 49.69
C GLY A 855 82.80 16.42 50.48
N LYS A 856 83.25 15.16 50.50
CA LYS A 856 84.48 14.74 51.20
C LYS A 856 85.76 15.36 50.60
N LYS A 857 85.76 15.62 49.29
CA LYS A 857 86.87 16.26 48.56
C LYS A 857 87.20 17.65 49.11
N HIS A 858 86.18 18.49 49.26
CA HIS A 858 86.30 19.86 49.74
C HIS A 858 86.80 19.93 51.20
N GLN A 859 86.46 18.94 52.04
CA GLN A 859 86.96 18.86 53.42
C GLN A 859 88.48 18.64 53.47
N LEU A 860 89.00 17.80 52.58
CA LEU A 860 90.44 17.53 52.50
C LEU A 860 91.22 18.74 51.99
N GLU A 861 90.67 19.48 51.03
CA GLU A 861 91.27 20.69 50.47
C GLU A 861 91.47 21.78 51.55
N ASN A 862 90.49 21.97 52.45
CA ASN A 862 90.55 22.94 53.56
C ASN A 862 91.63 22.60 54.61
N LEU A 863 91.75 21.32 55.01
CA LEU A 863 92.79 20.89 55.97
C LEU A 863 94.21 21.14 55.44
N LEU A 864 94.41 21.06 54.13
CA LEU A 864 95.70 21.28 53.47
C LEU A 864 96.08 22.76 53.34
N GLU A 865 95.15 23.69 53.53
CA GLU A 865 95.42 25.13 53.57
C GLU A 865 96.00 25.56 54.93
N ASN A 866 95.46 25.01 56.02
CA ASN A 866 95.70 25.46 57.40
C ASN A 866 97.05 25.00 58.02
N ILE A 867 97.84 24.18 57.33
CA ILE A 867 99.10 23.65 57.86
C ILE A 867 100.19 24.75 57.91
N PRO A 868 100.93 24.90 59.03
CA PRO A 868 102.08 25.81 59.15
C PRO A 868 103.07 25.75 57.98
N LEU A 869 103.75 26.88 57.74
CA LEU A 869 104.69 27.07 56.63
C LEU A 869 106.13 26.76 57.04
N ASP A 870 106.32 25.57 57.58
CA ASP A 870 107.58 24.97 58.04
C ASP A 870 107.72 23.53 57.52
N ASP A 871 108.87 22.92 57.73
CA ASP A 871 109.28 21.71 56.99
C ASP A 871 108.40 20.48 57.30
N GLU A 872 108.05 20.28 58.58
CA GLU A 872 107.12 19.23 59.03
C GLU A 872 105.71 19.41 58.40
N GLY A 873 105.30 20.67 58.15
CA GLY A 873 104.00 21.00 57.60
C GLY A 873 103.87 20.72 56.10
N ASN A 874 104.98 20.78 55.35
CA ASN A 874 104.98 20.53 53.92
C ASN A 874 104.88 19.03 53.58
N GLU A 875 105.48 18.14 54.38
CA GLU A 875 105.37 16.68 54.16
C GLU A 875 103.93 16.16 54.38
N LEU A 876 103.22 16.74 55.36
CA LEU A 876 101.80 16.43 55.59
C LEU A 876 100.93 16.84 54.39
N ARG A 877 101.27 17.96 53.74
CA ARG A 877 100.52 18.52 52.61
C ARG A 877 100.51 17.59 51.39
N GLU A 878 101.63 16.93 51.09
CA GLU A 878 101.76 16.02 49.94
C GLU A 878 100.88 14.75 50.08
N LYS A 879 100.72 14.24 51.31
CA LYS A 879 99.93 13.03 51.60
C LYS A 879 98.45 13.23 51.26
N GLY A 880 97.86 14.37 51.64
CA GLY A 880 96.47 14.68 51.31
C GLY A 880 96.22 14.84 49.81
N SER A 881 97.17 15.40 49.04
CA SER A 881 97.01 15.54 47.58
C SER A 881 96.87 14.19 46.85
N ARG A 882 97.47 13.10 47.35
CA ARG A 882 97.32 11.75 46.76
C ARG A 882 95.93 11.17 46.99
N LEU A 883 95.42 11.33 48.20
CA LEU A 883 94.07 10.93 48.62
C LEU A 883 92.98 11.61 47.77
N LEU A 884 93.14 12.92 47.56
CA LEU A 884 92.31 13.73 46.68
C LEU A 884 92.29 13.15 45.25
N GLY A 885 93.43 12.65 44.75
CA GLY A 885 93.51 11.92 43.49
C GLY A 885 92.62 10.68 43.43
N GLN A 886 92.75 9.77 44.41
CA GLN A 886 91.98 8.52 44.47
C GLN A 886 90.45 8.76 44.47
N LEU A 887 90.00 9.80 45.17
CA LEU A 887 88.60 10.18 45.27
C LEU A 887 88.00 10.60 43.91
N ASN A 888 88.76 11.28 43.05
CA ASN A 888 88.31 11.65 41.71
C ASN A 888 88.14 10.43 40.78
N ASP A 889 88.97 9.39 40.90
CA ASP A 889 88.84 8.18 40.08
C ASP A 889 87.60 7.34 40.44
N ILE A 890 87.19 7.32 41.72
CA ILE A 890 85.97 6.65 42.19
C ILE A 890 84.73 7.33 41.59
N LEU A 891 84.63 8.66 41.73
CA LEU A 891 83.56 9.49 41.13
C LEU A 891 83.41 9.23 39.63
N LYS A 892 84.54 9.13 38.92
CA LYS A 892 84.58 8.88 37.47
C LYS A 892 84.10 7.48 37.09
N ARG A 893 84.34 6.45 37.90
CA ARG A 893 83.81 5.09 37.66
C ARG A 893 82.30 5.04 37.85
N LEU A 894 81.78 5.68 38.90
CA LEU A 894 80.34 5.68 39.20
C LEU A 894 79.53 6.38 38.09
N ALA A 895 79.99 7.55 37.62
CA ALA A 895 79.38 8.25 36.49
C ALA A 895 79.39 7.43 35.18
N GLY A 896 80.39 6.56 34.99
CA GLY A 896 80.45 5.63 33.86
C GLY A 896 79.35 4.57 33.90
N ALA A 897 79.15 3.93 35.06
CA ALA A 897 78.15 2.88 35.23
C ALA A 897 76.71 3.39 35.01
N VAL A 898 76.40 4.60 35.48
CA VAL A 898 75.12 5.28 35.20
C VAL A 898 74.90 5.43 33.68
N GLY A 899 75.95 5.80 32.93
CA GLY A 899 75.92 5.90 31.48
C GLY A 899 75.72 4.56 30.75
N GLU A 900 76.36 3.49 31.23
CA GLU A 900 76.20 2.14 30.67
C GLU A 900 74.76 1.62 30.83
N LYS A 901 74.13 1.82 32.00
CA LYS A 901 72.75 1.40 32.24
C LYS A 901 71.76 2.14 31.32
N LEU A 902 71.95 3.46 31.15
CA LEU A 902 71.17 4.27 30.19
C LEU A 902 71.37 3.81 28.73
N ALA A 903 72.57 3.37 28.36
CA ALA A 903 72.85 2.86 27.02
C ALA A 903 72.20 1.48 26.76
N ALA A 904 72.17 0.59 27.76
CA ALA A 904 71.51 -0.71 27.65
C ALA A 904 69.99 -0.58 27.45
N LEU A 905 69.35 0.32 28.21
CA LEU A 905 67.93 0.67 28.04
C LEU A 905 67.62 1.18 26.63
N ALA A 906 68.53 1.94 26.00
CA ALA A 906 68.38 2.36 24.60
C ALA A 906 68.59 1.20 23.59
N ALA A 907 69.59 0.34 23.81
CA ALA A 907 69.93 -0.77 22.92
C ALA A 907 68.83 -1.84 22.85
N PHE A 908 68.18 -2.15 23.98
CA PHE A 908 67.07 -3.11 24.03
C PHE A 908 65.92 -2.71 23.10
N ASN A 909 65.52 -1.43 23.12
CA ASN A 909 64.46 -0.91 22.26
C ASN A 909 64.82 -1.06 20.76
N ALA A 910 66.08 -0.85 20.37
CA ALA A 910 66.52 -1.01 18.98
C ALA A 910 66.50 -2.48 18.49
N ILE A 911 66.75 -3.46 19.37
CA ILE A 911 66.69 -4.89 19.01
C ILE A 911 65.24 -5.32 18.75
N LYS A 912 64.29 -4.81 19.55
CA LYS A 912 62.85 -5.01 19.36
C LYS A 912 62.42 -4.57 17.95
N ASP A 913 62.76 -3.33 17.57
CA ASP A 913 62.42 -2.76 16.26
C ASP A 913 63.01 -3.57 15.07
N GLU A 914 64.24 -4.08 15.20
CA GLU A 914 64.87 -4.86 14.12
C GLU A 914 64.24 -6.25 13.95
N ILE A 915 63.76 -6.87 15.02
CA ILE A 915 63.20 -8.23 14.99
C ILE A 915 61.79 -8.25 14.37
N GLU A 916 60.97 -7.23 14.66
CA GLU A 916 59.70 -6.98 13.95
C GLU A 916 59.96 -6.78 12.44
N THR A 917 61.06 -6.13 12.08
CA THR A 917 61.48 -5.92 10.68
C THR A 917 61.92 -7.22 10.01
N GLN A 918 62.76 -8.05 10.64
CA GLN A 918 63.26 -9.28 10.02
C GLN A 918 62.19 -10.38 9.90
N LEU A 919 61.26 -10.50 10.85
CA LEU A 919 60.10 -11.42 10.76
C LEU A 919 59.31 -11.21 9.46
N SER A 920 59.19 -9.95 9.04
CA SER A 920 58.49 -9.53 7.82
C SER A 920 59.18 -9.99 6.52
N SER A 921 60.46 -10.37 6.56
CA SER A 921 61.30 -10.63 5.36
C SER A 921 61.28 -12.08 4.85
N LEU A 922 60.92 -13.06 5.69
CA LEU A 922 60.99 -14.49 5.35
C LEU A 922 59.86 -14.98 4.42
N GLN A 923 58.89 -14.12 4.12
CA GLN A 923 57.75 -14.36 3.23
C GLN A 923 58.11 -14.23 1.74
N ALA A 924 58.98 -15.12 1.22
CA ALA A 924 59.34 -15.14 -0.21
C ALA A 924 59.40 -16.56 -0.83
N ILE A 925 58.36 -16.89 -1.60
CA ILE A 925 58.26 -17.57 -2.93
C ILE A 925 59.43 -18.46 -3.47
N PRO A 926 59.16 -19.42 -4.38
CA PRO A 926 58.66 -20.78 -4.15
C PRO A 926 59.67 -21.82 -4.70
N MET A 927 59.23 -23.01 -5.15
CA MET A 927 59.99 -23.71 -6.19
C MET A 927 59.12 -24.55 -7.16
N LEU A 928 59.15 -24.20 -8.45
CA LEU A 928 58.44 -24.87 -9.56
C LEU A 928 59.20 -26.12 -10.05
N ILE A 929 58.50 -27.10 -10.62
CA ILE A 929 59.10 -28.32 -11.18
C ILE A 929 59.70 -28.01 -12.57
N SER A 930 60.79 -28.70 -12.93
CA SER A 930 61.39 -28.71 -14.27
C SER A 930 61.63 -30.17 -14.67
N ASP A 931 61.45 -30.51 -15.95
CA ASP A 931 61.23 -31.90 -16.38
C ASP A 931 62.51 -32.74 -16.62
N GLU A 932 63.69 -32.18 -16.37
CA GLU A 932 64.97 -32.92 -16.28
C GLU A 932 65.59 -32.85 -14.86
N ILE A 933 64.79 -32.49 -13.84
CA ILE A 933 65.18 -32.61 -12.43
C ILE A 933 65.53 -34.06 -12.10
N THR A 934 66.56 -34.25 -11.27
CA THR A 934 66.85 -35.53 -10.60
C THR A 934 66.32 -35.51 -9.16
N ILE A 935 66.16 -36.67 -8.53
CA ILE A 935 65.68 -36.79 -7.14
C ILE A 935 66.44 -35.85 -6.16
N SER A 936 67.75 -35.67 -6.39
CA SER A 936 68.61 -34.75 -5.62
C SER A 936 68.17 -33.28 -5.64
N GLU A 937 67.40 -32.82 -6.63
CA GLU A 937 66.93 -31.43 -6.72
C GLU A 937 65.59 -31.18 -6.02
N LEU A 938 64.91 -32.25 -5.57
CA LEU A 938 63.83 -32.17 -4.61
C LEU A 938 64.38 -32.16 -3.17
N ASP A 939 65.45 -32.90 -2.88
CA ASP A 939 66.18 -32.79 -1.61
C ASP A 939 66.72 -31.37 -1.37
N ASN A 940 67.26 -30.72 -2.42
CA ASN A 940 67.70 -29.31 -2.36
C ASN A 940 66.58 -28.33 -1.95
N ARG A 941 65.30 -28.65 -2.18
CA ARG A 941 64.16 -27.83 -1.73
C ARG A 941 63.83 -28.06 -0.27
N LEU A 942 63.93 -29.31 0.18
CA LEU A 942 63.83 -29.67 1.58
C LEU A 942 64.90 -28.93 2.41
N HIS A 943 66.11 -28.80 1.86
CA HIS A 943 67.19 -28.00 2.42
C HIS A 943 66.78 -26.53 2.60
N ASN A 944 66.24 -25.87 1.56
CA ASN A 944 65.78 -24.46 1.62
C ASN A 944 64.68 -24.23 2.69
N ILE A 945 63.75 -25.17 2.87
CA ILE A 945 62.74 -25.08 3.94
C ILE A 945 63.39 -25.16 5.33
N ASN A 946 64.39 -26.05 5.49
CA ASN A 946 65.17 -26.13 6.73
C ASN A 946 66.04 -24.86 6.95
N ASP A 947 66.57 -24.22 5.91
CA ASP A 947 67.29 -22.93 6.01
C ASP A 947 66.40 -21.81 6.53
N LYS A 948 65.15 -21.74 6.07
CA LYS A 948 64.16 -20.75 6.57
C LYS A 948 63.75 -21.04 8.01
N PHE A 949 63.60 -22.31 8.38
CA PHE A 949 63.34 -22.70 9.77
C PHE A 949 64.49 -22.25 10.67
N GLY A 950 65.73 -22.56 10.30
CA GLY A 950 66.94 -22.09 10.99
C GLY A 950 67.12 -20.57 10.99
N SER A 951 66.46 -19.84 10.08
CA SER A 951 66.48 -18.37 10.04
C SER A 951 65.52 -17.73 11.06
N LEU A 952 64.34 -18.30 11.27
CA LEU A 952 63.48 -17.91 12.41
C LEU A 952 64.10 -18.30 13.74
N GLU A 953 64.76 -19.46 13.80
CA GLU A 953 65.48 -19.92 15.00
C GLU A 953 66.66 -18.99 15.35
N ARG A 954 67.32 -18.38 14.34
CA ARG A 954 68.25 -17.26 14.56
C ARG A 954 67.58 -16.02 15.14
N LEU A 955 66.37 -15.64 14.72
CA LEU A 955 65.66 -14.49 15.31
C LEU A 955 65.27 -14.75 16.77
N LYS A 956 64.84 -15.97 17.09
CA LYS A 956 64.60 -16.42 18.47
C LYS A 956 65.85 -16.30 19.33
N ASN A 957 67.02 -16.63 18.80
CA ASN A 957 68.29 -16.41 19.49
C ASN A 957 68.61 -14.91 19.61
N LYS A 958 68.40 -14.12 18.55
CA LYS A 958 68.70 -12.68 18.52
C LYS A 958 67.94 -11.85 19.57
N ILE A 959 66.68 -12.20 19.89
CA ILE A 959 65.96 -11.58 21.02
C ILE A 959 66.53 -12.07 22.35
N ASN A 960 66.84 -13.36 22.50
CA ASN A 960 67.47 -13.90 23.72
C ASN A 960 68.82 -13.23 24.03
N ASP A 961 69.60 -12.88 23.01
CA ASP A 961 70.90 -12.21 23.10
C ASP A 961 70.83 -10.75 23.61
N ALA A 962 69.63 -10.15 23.72
CA ALA A 962 69.47 -8.81 24.31
C ALA A 962 69.79 -8.82 25.82
N ASP A 963 70.78 -8.01 26.24
CA ASP A 963 71.37 -8.09 27.59
C ASP A 963 70.42 -7.60 28.70
N GLU A 964 69.92 -8.54 29.50
CA GLU A 964 69.03 -8.27 30.64
C GLU A 964 69.75 -7.68 31.84
N ARG A 965 71.09 -7.85 31.97
CA ARG A 965 71.84 -7.51 33.19
C ARG A 965 71.80 -6.04 33.57
N ASN A 966 71.57 -5.16 32.60
CA ASN A 966 71.53 -3.72 32.75
C ASN A 966 70.11 -3.15 32.55
N LEU A 967 69.10 -4.01 32.38
CA LEU A 967 67.69 -3.64 32.25
C LEU A 967 66.97 -3.80 33.59
N ASP A 968 66.02 -2.91 33.85
CA ASP A 968 65.12 -3.04 34.98
C ASP A 968 64.08 -4.16 34.75
N MET A 969 63.58 -4.76 35.83
CA MET A 969 62.68 -5.93 35.78
C MET A 969 61.44 -5.75 34.87
N GLU A 970 60.94 -4.53 34.76
CA GLU A 970 59.84 -4.17 33.86
C GLU A 970 60.19 -4.39 32.38
N LYS A 971 61.43 -4.06 31.98
CA LYS A 971 61.93 -4.25 30.60
C LYS A 971 62.30 -5.70 30.30
N ILE A 972 62.80 -6.42 31.29
CA ILE A 972 63.00 -7.89 31.20
C ILE A 972 61.66 -8.60 30.94
N THR A 973 60.57 -8.11 31.54
CA THR A 973 59.22 -8.64 31.29
C THR A 973 58.75 -8.38 29.85
N GLU A 974 59.04 -7.20 29.29
CA GLU A 974 58.67 -6.85 27.91
C GLU A 974 59.34 -7.74 26.85
N LYS A 975 60.60 -8.14 27.09
CA LYS A 975 61.39 -9.06 26.24
C LYS A 975 60.68 -10.39 25.99
N GLN A 976 60.02 -10.95 27.01
CA GLN A 976 59.44 -12.30 26.96
C GLN A 976 58.23 -12.39 26.02
N ASN A 977 57.51 -11.29 25.77
CA ASN A 977 56.38 -11.27 24.85
C ASN A 977 56.82 -11.40 23.38
N ILE A 978 57.97 -10.80 23.01
CA ILE A 978 58.49 -10.82 21.62
C ILE A 978 58.93 -12.24 21.22
N LEU A 979 59.50 -12.98 22.18
CA LEU A 979 59.92 -14.37 22.00
C LEU A 979 58.78 -15.28 21.52
N HIS A 980 57.58 -15.11 22.08
CA HIS A 980 56.43 -15.97 21.81
C HIS A 980 55.95 -15.87 20.35
N THR A 981 55.94 -14.66 19.78
CA THR A 981 55.50 -14.40 18.39
C THR A 981 56.38 -15.09 17.34
N ILE A 982 57.67 -15.32 17.62
CA ILE A 982 58.59 -15.98 16.69
C ILE A 982 58.28 -17.48 16.59
N GLU A 983 57.76 -18.09 17.66
CA GLU A 983 57.48 -19.53 17.71
C GLU A 983 56.32 -19.93 16.79
N GLU A 984 55.27 -19.11 16.67
CA GLU A 984 54.14 -19.34 15.74
C GLU A 984 54.54 -19.34 14.24
N ALA A 985 55.69 -18.75 13.90
CA ALA A 985 56.17 -18.70 12.52
C ALA A 985 56.94 -19.98 12.15
N LEU A 986 57.63 -20.61 13.12
CA LEU A 986 58.43 -21.83 12.91
C LEU A 986 57.56 -23.02 12.49
N ASP A 987 56.40 -23.20 13.14
CA ASP A 987 55.53 -24.33 12.87
C ASP A 987 54.91 -24.31 11.45
N ARG A 988 54.80 -23.16 10.79
CA ARG A 988 54.20 -23.07 9.44
C ARG A 988 55.12 -23.62 8.34
N LEU A 989 56.44 -23.42 8.47
CA LEU A 989 57.45 -23.99 7.55
C LEU A 989 57.55 -25.52 7.65
N LYS A 990 57.08 -26.08 8.76
CA LYS A 990 57.03 -27.52 9.04
C LYS A 990 56.07 -28.27 8.12
N ASP A 991 54.97 -27.62 7.72
CA ASP A 991 53.93 -28.19 6.86
C ASP A 991 54.34 -28.19 5.38
N ASP A 992 54.90 -27.09 4.88
CA ASP A 992 55.44 -26.98 3.51
C ASP A 992 56.45 -28.11 3.21
N ARG A 993 57.23 -28.53 4.22
CA ARG A 993 58.23 -29.59 4.10
C ARG A 993 57.64 -30.93 3.65
N GLN A 994 56.47 -31.29 4.18
CA GLN A 994 55.81 -32.57 3.89
C GLN A 994 55.30 -32.67 2.44
N ILE A 995 55.00 -31.53 1.80
CA ILE A 995 54.49 -31.47 0.43
C ILE A 995 55.60 -31.85 -0.58
N ILE A 996 56.85 -31.49 -0.28
CA ILE A 996 57.99 -31.76 -1.16
C ILE A 996 58.50 -33.20 -1.00
N GLU A 997 58.58 -33.70 0.25
CA GLU A 997 58.83 -35.12 0.56
C GLU A 997 57.92 -36.06 -0.24
N LYS A 998 56.66 -35.66 -0.48
CA LYS A 998 55.71 -36.46 -1.26
C LYS A 998 56.13 -36.65 -2.73
N ARG A 999 56.64 -35.61 -3.39
CA ARG A 999 56.90 -35.61 -4.85
C ARG A 999 58.22 -36.29 -5.24
N VAL A 1000 59.13 -36.48 -4.28
CA VAL A 1000 60.32 -37.34 -4.43
C VAL A 1000 59.91 -38.77 -4.83
N ASN A 1001 58.81 -39.27 -4.25
CA ASN A 1001 58.36 -40.66 -4.45
C ASN A 1001 57.79 -40.92 -5.85
N ASP A 1002 57.25 -39.91 -6.54
CA ASP A 1002 56.62 -40.08 -7.85
C ASP A 1002 57.68 -40.32 -8.95
N MET A 1003 58.86 -39.70 -8.86
CA MET A 1003 59.93 -39.88 -9.85
C MET A 1003 60.54 -41.29 -9.82
N HIS A 1004 60.57 -41.94 -8.66
CA HIS A 1004 60.98 -43.35 -8.53
C HIS A 1004 60.08 -44.35 -9.29
N ALA A 1005 58.94 -43.92 -9.84
CA ALA A 1005 58.12 -44.75 -10.72
C ALA A 1005 58.59 -44.78 -12.18
N ALA A 1006 59.38 -43.80 -12.63
CA ALA A 1006 59.71 -43.58 -14.05
C ALA A 1006 60.88 -44.43 -14.57
N GLU A 1007 61.86 -44.78 -13.72
CA GLU A 1007 63.07 -45.57 -14.06
C GLU A 1007 62.78 -47.04 -14.47
N LYS A 1008 61.51 -47.41 -14.66
CA LYS A 1008 61.04 -48.81 -14.67
C LYS A 1008 60.75 -49.39 -16.06
N ASN A 1009 61.05 -48.65 -17.13
CA ASN A 1009 60.78 -49.01 -18.53
C ASN A 1009 61.97 -48.71 -19.48
N ALA A 1010 63.19 -49.00 -19.03
CA ALA A 1010 64.42 -48.97 -19.83
C ALA A 1010 65.19 -50.30 -19.67
#